data_AF-A0A3Q9G0Y5-F1
#
_entry.id   AF-A0A3Q9G0Y5-F1
#
_cell.length_a   1.000
_cell.length_b   1.000
_cell.length_c   1.000
_cell.angle_alpha   90.00
_cell.angle_beta   90.00
_cell.angle_gamma   90.00
#
_symmetry.space_group_name_H-M   'P 1'
#
loop_
_entity.id
_entity.type
_entity.pdbx_description
1 polymer ?
#
loop_
_entity_poly.entity_id
_entity_poly.type
_entity_poly.pdbx_seq_one_letter_code
_entity_poly.pdbx_strand_id
1 'polypeptide(L)'
;MESAKDDMESTSPAASPPTPATATTATATAMADHRATLRTLLCAEVLSMTGSQLSAVALPWFALQSTGSPAAMSKVMAAQMVAVAVFGLLGASLAGRLGPRKVLLLADTARAPLIALVPLLHSAGLLGTPVFMVLLFAVGSFFAPYVASQQAILPALVGDDETLLSKANARLQGATRLTILLGPPAAGLLIAAMGAPAVLFLDALSFLCSAILLRWGLPRDLPIAVAPRRGRLRDSMAVLFRDRMLGHWTLAQILGESAWQALFALIPVFVLLRHGSSTLSGVLLGAFGGGALLGTFLVGPALRRLSNLRLAVLGRAGQGIAFLALLLPLGPGALTVFLVVVGLLNGVSNAPMAAVRTAAIPAPLRSSTLTVIAAGALSGALWAWRRRAPPWNPRASSGRSWGWRSSRPSGPRSSSWAPRPPPGGGRWTAETGTSTWSYDSFVRLGRYDGAMAHVSAAERRPQLIKAAIDLMTREGVAAGSTRAIAAELGVAQATVHYTFGTKADLYRAVLERLTDDLTARVERATPEDAGFEETIAALAHASWRTVREEPTRYRLLTELSMLALRTPGLSEAYEGYYRGVGEVTARLVSEAAARAGYELAQPAETIARFFLAGFDGLTLQRLYAPDEFSEDVGLRVLVSATLALAGGRLEPAEMPTGRRVAG
;
A
#
# COMPACT_ATOMS: atom_id res chain seq x y z
N MET A 1 -28.54 -53.35 49.29
CA MET A 1 -27.47 -52.43 48.85
C MET A 1 -28.00 -51.69 47.63
N GLU A 2 -28.93 -50.75 47.71
CA GLU A 2 -29.24 -49.73 48.72
C GLU A 2 -28.08 -48.75 48.96
N SER A 3 -28.38 -47.47 48.70
CA SER A 3 -27.55 -46.25 48.79
C SER A 3 -26.70 -45.87 47.57
N ALA A 4 -27.31 -45.09 46.67
CA ALA A 4 -26.72 -43.90 46.00
C ALA A 4 -27.70 -43.41 44.91
N LYS A 5 -28.81 -42.82 45.33
CA LYS A 5 -29.82 -42.24 44.44
C LYS A 5 -30.35 -40.93 45.04
N ASP A 6 -29.44 -40.06 45.43
CA ASP A 6 -29.68 -38.65 45.76
C ASP A 6 -28.37 -37.94 45.48
N ASP A 7 -28.27 -37.29 44.32
CA ASP A 7 -27.34 -36.19 43.99
C ASP A 7 -27.47 -35.87 42.49
N MET A 8 -28.64 -35.37 42.10
CA MET A 8 -28.83 -34.78 40.78
C MET A 8 -29.79 -33.61 40.85
N GLU A 9 -29.35 -32.52 41.49
CA GLU A 9 -29.93 -31.19 41.27
C GLU A 9 -28.94 -30.08 41.68
N SER A 10 -28.01 -29.73 40.78
CA SER A 10 -27.43 -28.39 40.75
C SER A 10 -27.26 -27.94 39.29
N THR A 11 -28.37 -27.58 38.66
CA THR A 11 -28.37 -26.81 37.42
C THR A 11 -27.83 -25.42 37.71
N SER A 12 -26.62 -25.13 37.20
CA SER A 12 -26.14 -23.75 37.08
C SER A 12 -27.11 -22.98 36.17
N PRO A 13 -27.59 -21.77 36.54
CA PRO A 13 -28.56 -21.07 35.70
C PRO A 13 -27.88 -20.62 34.40
N ALA A 14 -28.52 -20.92 33.27
CA ALA A 14 -28.16 -20.35 31.99
C ALA A 14 -28.28 -18.82 32.07
N ALA A 15 -27.18 -18.11 31.80
CA ALA A 15 -27.15 -16.66 31.82
C ALA A 15 -28.14 -16.09 30.78
N SER A 16 -29.11 -15.32 31.27
CA SER A 16 -30.06 -14.56 30.44
C SER A 16 -29.33 -13.67 29.42
N PRO A 17 -29.92 -13.43 28.23
CA PRO A 17 -29.33 -12.51 27.26
C PRO A 17 -29.15 -11.12 27.89
N PRO A 18 -28.03 -10.43 27.62
CA PRO A 18 -27.77 -9.11 28.19
C PRO A 18 -28.90 -8.14 27.81
N THR A 19 -29.52 -7.53 28.82
CA THR A 19 -30.47 -6.42 28.67
C THR A 19 -29.87 -5.30 27.79
N PRO A 20 -30.68 -4.48 27.09
CA PRO A 20 -30.18 -3.45 26.17
C PRO A 20 -29.16 -2.48 26.80
N ALA A 21 -29.20 -2.27 28.13
CA ALA A 21 -28.18 -1.53 28.87
C ALA A 21 -26.79 -2.21 28.88
N THR A 22 -26.72 -3.54 28.98
CA THR A 22 -25.44 -4.28 28.98
C THR A 22 -24.84 -4.40 27.57
N ALA A 23 -25.64 -4.40 26.51
CA ALA A 23 -25.17 -4.32 25.12
C ALA A 23 -24.56 -2.95 24.76
N THR A 24 -25.17 -1.85 25.22
CA THR A 24 -24.60 -0.49 25.07
C THR A 24 -23.31 -0.33 25.88
N THR A 25 -23.26 -0.93 27.07
CA THR A 25 -22.05 -0.93 27.91
C THR A 25 -20.93 -1.72 27.25
N ALA A 26 -21.19 -2.94 26.73
CA ALA A 26 -20.20 -3.77 26.05
C ALA A 26 -19.62 -3.12 24.78
N THR A 27 -20.44 -2.42 24.00
CA THR A 27 -19.98 -1.66 22.82
C THR A 27 -19.13 -0.45 23.22
N ALA A 28 -19.50 0.24 24.31
CA ALA A 28 -18.70 1.33 24.87
C ALA A 28 -17.36 0.84 25.45
N THR A 29 -17.33 -0.33 26.11
CA THR A 29 -16.11 -0.96 26.62
C THR A 29 -15.19 -1.38 25.47
N ALA A 30 -15.71 -2.03 24.42
CA ALA A 30 -14.93 -2.41 23.25
C ALA A 30 -14.36 -1.20 22.48
N MET A 31 -15.12 -0.11 22.34
CA MET A 31 -14.64 1.15 21.76
C MET A 31 -13.62 1.88 22.66
N ALA A 32 -13.76 1.78 23.99
CA ALA A 32 -12.79 2.33 24.95
C ALA A 32 -11.46 1.57 24.90
N ASP A 33 -11.51 0.24 24.79
CA ASP A 33 -10.34 -0.65 24.72
C ASP A 33 -9.50 -0.39 23.46
N HIS A 34 -10.20 -0.11 22.36
CA HIS A 34 -9.61 0.25 21.08
C HIS A 34 -8.90 1.61 21.10
N ARG A 35 -9.50 2.61 21.74
CA ARG A 35 -8.89 3.94 21.92
C ARG A 35 -7.67 3.86 22.85
N ALA A 36 -7.73 3.06 23.90
CA ALA A 36 -6.60 2.84 24.81
C ALA A 36 -5.43 2.13 24.11
N THR A 37 -5.72 1.13 23.28
CA THR A 37 -4.72 0.41 22.50
C THR A 37 -4.07 1.31 21.44
N LEU A 38 -4.87 2.10 20.71
CA LEU A 38 -4.37 3.08 19.74
C LEU A 38 -3.51 4.16 20.41
N ARG A 39 -3.92 4.65 21.59
CA ARG A 39 -3.10 5.59 22.39
C ARG A 39 -1.79 4.96 22.81
N THR A 40 -1.79 3.70 23.24
CA THR A 40 -0.55 2.99 23.61
C THR A 40 0.40 2.91 22.42
N LEU A 41 -0.11 2.52 21.24
CA LEU A 41 0.70 2.49 20.02
C LEU A 41 1.28 3.87 19.70
N LEU A 42 0.46 4.93 19.77
CA LEU A 42 0.91 6.30 19.51
C LEU A 42 1.98 6.76 20.53
N CYS A 43 1.79 6.48 21.82
CA CYS A 43 2.75 6.83 22.86
C CYS A 43 4.07 6.09 22.69
N ALA A 44 4.01 4.78 22.43
CA ALA A 44 5.19 3.96 22.16
C ALA A 44 5.95 4.46 20.92
N GLU A 45 5.21 4.78 19.85
CA GLU A 45 5.80 5.33 18.62
C GLU A 45 6.47 6.68 18.84
N VAL A 46 5.81 7.61 19.54
CA VAL A 46 6.41 8.91 19.86
C VAL A 46 7.68 8.72 20.67
N LEU A 47 7.69 7.84 21.66
CA LEU A 47 8.87 7.56 22.48
C LEU A 47 10.02 7.00 21.63
N SER A 48 9.76 5.90 20.91
CA SER A 48 10.75 5.16 20.11
C SER A 48 11.31 6.01 18.97
N MET A 49 10.44 6.76 18.28
CA MET A 49 10.86 7.66 17.21
C MET A 49 11.63 8.86 17.77
N THR A 50 11.28 9.36 18.97
CA THR A 50 11.99 10.51 19.56
C THR A 50 13.41 10.12 19.88
N GLY A 51 13.61 8.99 20.58
CA GLY A 51 14.95 8.46 20.81
C GLY A 51 15.72 8.23 19.51
N SER A 52 15.08 7.63 18.50
CA SER A 52 15.70 7.40 17.19
C SER A 52 16.20 8.70 16.55
N GLN A 53 15.43 9.80 16.66
CA GLN A 53 15.84 11.11 16.16
C GLN A 53 16.97 11.73 16.98
N LEU A 54 17.02 11.48 18.30
CA LEU A 54 18.16 11.88 19.13
C LEU A 54 19.44 11.17 18.70
N SER A 55 19.37 9.85 18.53
CA SER A 55 20.49 9.02 18.06
C SER A 55 20.92 9.32 16.63
N ALA A 56 20.00 9.74 15.76
CA ALA A 56 20.35 10.16 14.39
C ALA A 56 21.34 11.33 14.36
N VAL A 57 21.37 12.18 15.40
CA VAL A 57 22.34 13.26 15.56
C VAL A 57 23.51 12.84 16.45
N ALA A 58 23.23 12.11 17.53
CA ALA A 58 24.24 11.71 18.51
C ALA A 58 25.23 10.68 17.96
N LEU A 59 24.80 9.69 17.16
CA LEU A 59 25.67 8.63 16.64
C LEU A 59 26.74 9.13 15.67
N PRO A 60 26.44 9.97 14.65
CA PRO A 60 27.48 10.57 13.82
C PRO A 60 28.44 11.44 14.62
N TRP A 61 27.92 12.26 15.54
CA TRP A 61 28.74 13.12 16.41
C TRP A 61 29.69 12.30 17.29
N PHE A 62 29.15 11.26 17.93
CA PHE A 62 29.91 10.36 18.78
C PHE A 62 30.95 9.57 17.99
N ALA A 63 30.62 9.11 16.78
CA ALA A 63 31.57 8.46 15.89
C ALA A 63 32.70 9.40 15.46
N LEU A 64 32.40 10.66 15.17
CA LEU A 64 33.42 11.66 14.86
C LEU A 64 34.32 11.93 16.08
N GLN A 65 33.74 12.09 17.26
CA GLN A 65 34.48 12.39 18.50
C GLN A 65 35.36 11.21 18.94
N SER A 66 34.85 9.99 18.86
CA SER A 66 35.58 8.78 19.29
C SER A 66 36.67 8.35 18.31
N THR A 67 36.45 8.52 17.00
CA THR A 67 37.42 8.08 15.97
C THR A 67 38.37 9.20 15.50
N GLY A 68 38.01 10.47 15.72
CA GLY A 68 38.73 11.63 15.19
C GLY A 68 38.74 11.75 13.65
N SER A 69 38.01 10.86 12.94
CA SER A 69 38.09 10.74 11.49
C SER A 69 36.70 10.81 10.84
N PRO A 70 36.43 11.84 10.01
CA PRO A 70 35.20 11.90 9.22
C PRO A 70 35.00 10.67 8.32
N ALA A 71 36.08 10.11 7.78
CA ALA A 71 36.01 8.91 6.95
C ALA A 71 35.60 7.65 7.75
N ALA A 72 36.03 7.54 9.01
CA ALA A 72 35.60 6.45 9.89
C ALA A 72 34.12 6.61 10.27
N MET A 73 33.70 7.82 10.66
CA MET A 73 32.29 8.16 10.91
C MET A 73 31.40 7.74 9.73
N SER A 74 31.76 8.15 8.51
CA SER A 74 30.98 7.81 7.31
C SER A 74 30.88 6.30 7.08
N LYS A 75 31.93 5.51 7.37
CA LYS A 75 31.88 4.04 7.27
C LYS A 75 30.89 3.42 8.27
N VAL A 76 30.89 3.92 9.50
CA VAL A 76 29.96 3.45 10.55
C VAL A 76 28.51 3.76 10.15
N MET A 77 28.23 4.97 9.66
CA MET A 77 26.89 5.34 9.21
C MET A 77 26.47 4.55 7.97
N ALA A 78 27.39 4.31 7.04
CA ALA A 78 27.11 3.49 5.86
C ALA A 78 26.72 2.05 6.24
N ALA A 79 27.37 1.46 7.24
CA ALA A 79 27.01 0.12 7.72
C ALA A 79 25.55 0.06 8.21
N GLN A 80 25.10 1.08 8.95
CA GLN A 80 23.70 1.20 9.36
C GLN A 80 22.75 1.27 8.16
N MET A 81 23.07 2.11 7.17
CA MET A 81 22.23 2.30 5.97
C MET A 81 22.16 1.03 5.11
N VAL A 82 23.25 0.27 4.99
CA VAL A 82 23.25 -1.05 4.32
C VAL A 82 22.26 -1.98 5.01
N ALA A 83 22.27 -2.04 6.35
CA ALA A 83 21.32 -2.86 7.08
C ALA A 83 19.88 -2.43 6.81
N VAL A 84 19.57 -1.13 6.88
CA VAL A 84 18.22 -0.63 6.57
C VAL A 84 17.79 -1.01 5.15
N ALA A 85 18.68 -0.91 4.16
CA ALA A 85 18.38 -1.28 2.78
C ALA A 85 18.14 -2.79 2.59
N VAL A 86 19.01 -3.64 3.16
CA VAL A 86 18.91 -5.10 3.08
C VAL A 86 17.65 -5.60 3.79
N PHE A 87 17.44 -5.16 5.03
CA PHE A 87 16.33 -5.61 5.85
C PHE A 87 15.02 -4.90 5.51
N GLY A 88 15.05 -3.76 4.80
CA GLY A 88 13.85 -3.11 4.27
C GLY A 88 13.11 -3.94 3.21
N LEU A 89 13.86 -4.65 2.37
CA LEU A 89 13.28 -5.60 1.40
C LEU A 89 12.67 -6.83 2.10
N LEU A 90 13.22 -7.21 3.26
CA LEU A 90 12.79 -8.38 4.02
C LEU A 90 11.71 -8.07 5.07
N GLY A 91 11.61 -6.82 5.52
CA GLY A 91 10.79 -6.40 6.66
C GLY A 91 9.31 -6.73 6.52
N ALA A 92 8.75 -6.53 5.32
CA ALA A 92 7.35 -6.90 5.04
C ALA A 92 7.11 -8.42 5.15
N SER A 93 8.09 -9.24 4.77
CA SER A 93 7.98 -10.70 4.89
C SER A 93 8.14 -11.18 6.34
N LEU A 94 8.94 -10.50 7.14
CA LEU A 94 9.16 -10.82 8.55
C LEU A 94 7.90 -10.48 9.38
N ALA A 95 7.32 -9.29 9.14
CA ALA A 95 6.08 -8.85 9.77
C ALA A 95 4.92 -9.82 9.48
N GLY A 96 4.85 -10.33 8.25
CA GLY A 96 3.85 -11.33 7.86
C GLY A 96 4.03 -12.72 8.49
N ARG A 97 5.25 -13.11 8.87
CA ARG A 97 5.55 -14.43 9.46
C ARG A 97 5.45 -14.43 10.99
N LEU A 98 6.00 -13.41 11.63
CA LEU A 98 6.08 -13.32 13.09
C LEU A 98 4.87 -12.58 13.70
N GLY A 99 4.15 -11.82 12.88
CA GLY A 99 3.09 -10.90 13.31
C GLY A 99 3.66 -9.55 13.76
N PRO A 100 2.92 -8.44 13.53
CA PRO A 100 3.43 -7.08 13.72
C PRO A 100 3.85 -6.80 15.16
N ARG A 101 3.08 -7.26 16.15
CA ARG A 101 3.40 -7.07 17.57
C ARG A 101 4.73 -7.71 17.98
N LYS A 102 5.01 -8.94 17.52
CA LYS A 102 6.26 -9.63 17.88
C LYS A 102 7.47 -8.93 17.29
N VAL A 103 7.36 -8.44 16.05
CA VAL A 103 8.45 -7.71 15.40
C VAL A 103 8.71 -6.37 16.09
N LEU A 104 7.66 -5.60 16.44
CA LEU A 104 7.81 -4.35 17.20
C LEU A 104 8.52 -4.59 18.54
N LEU A 105 8.06 -5.59 19.30
CA LEU A 105 8.68 -5.96 20.58
C LEU A 105 10.13 -6.39 20.42
N LEU A 106 10.43 -7.27 19.46
CA LEU A 106 11.79 -7.74 19.20
C LEU A 106 12.70 -6.58 18.80
N ALA A 107 12.23 -5.69 17.93
CA ALA A 107 13.00 -4.55 17.47
C ALA A 107 13.35 -3.58 18.61
N ASP A 108 12.40 -3.21 19.46
CA ASP A 108 12.66 -2.29 20.58
C ASP A 108 13.53 -2.94 21.66
N THR A 109 13.22 -4.19 22.04
CA THR A 109 14.02 -4.93 23.04
C THR A 109 15.44 -5.22 22.59
N ALA A 110 15.68 -5.42 21.28
CA ALA A 110 17.03 -5.62 20.74
C ALA A 110 17.79 -4.29 20.56
N ARG A 111 17.12 -3.22 20.10
CA ARG A 111 17.78 -1.93 19.88
C ARG A 111 18.24 -1.25 21.17
N ALA A 112 17.48 -1.38 22.26
CA ALA A 112 17.85 -0.81 23.56
C ALA A 112 19.28 -1.19 24.02
N PRO A 113 19.64 -2.48 24.17
CA PRO A 113 20.99 -2.87 24.57
C PRO A 113 22.03 -2.56 23.48
N LEU A 114 21.69 -2.66 22.20
CA LEU A 114 22.64 -2.36 21.11
C LEU A 114 23.08 -0.88 21.12
N ILE A 115 22.14 0.04 21.35
CA ILE A 115 22.46 1.47 21.47
C ILE A 115 23.22 1.75 22.77
N ALA A 116 22.80 1.17 23.91
CA ALA A 116 23.49 1.34 25.19
C ALA A 116 24.93 0.80 25.17
N LEU A 117 25.19 -0.26 24.41
CA LEU A 117 26.54 -0.84 24.26
C LEU A 117 27.52 0.11 23.58
N VAL A 118 27.06 1.07 22.76
CA VAL A 118 27.95 2.02 22.08
C VAL A 118 28.75 2.87 23.08
N PRO A 119 28.14 3.67 23.98
CA PRO A 119 28.89 4.42 24.99
C PRO A 119 29.59 3.51 26.02
N LEU A 120 29.01 2.35 26.38
CA LEU A 120 29.62 1.43 27.34
C LEU A 120 30.92 0.78 26.83
N LEU A 121 30.95 0.33 25.59
CA LEU A 121 32.16 -0.24 25.00
C LEU A 121 33.21 0.85 24.74
N HIS A 122 32.78 2.08 24.49
CA HIS A 122 33.71 3.21 24.35
C HIS A 122 34.39 3.55 25.67
N SER A 123 33.64 3.63 26.78
CA SER A 123 34.23 3.88 28.10
C SER A 123 35.14 2.74 28.55
N ALA A 124 34.89 1.50 28.12
CA ALA A 124 35.78 0.36 28.34
C ALA A 124 37.00 0.32 27.40
N GLY A 125 37.12 1.24 26.44
CA GLY A 125 38.20 1.25 25.44
C GLY A 125 38.11 0.14 24.38
N LEU A 126 36.98 -0.57 24.30
CA LEU A 126 36.74 -1.72 23.41
C LEU A 126 36.02 -1.33 22.11
N LEU A 127 35.54 -0.09 21.98
CA LEU A 127 34.81 0.37 20.80
C LEU A 127 35.75 0.78 19.65
N GLY A 128 36.26 -0.21 18.93
CA GLY A 128 36.93 0.02 17.65
C GLY A 128 35.95 0.30 16.50
N THR A 129 36.44 0.90 15.41
CA THR A 129 35.63 1.15 14.18
C THR A 129 34.87 -0.08 13.68
N PRO A 130 35.47 -1.30 13.61
CA PRO A 130 34.74 -2.49 13.15
C PRO A 130 33.60 -2.90 14.10
N VAL A 131 33.82 -2.84 15.41
CA VAL A 131 32.79 -3.16 16.41
C VAL A 131 31.63 -2.17 16.30
N PHE A 132 31.96 -0.89 16.12
CA PHE A 132 30.95 0.15 15.94
C PHE A 132 30.11 -0.06 14.67
N MET A 133 30.76 -0.44 13.55
CA MET A 133 30.04 -0.80 12.32
C MET A 133 29.09 -1.98 12.53
N VAL A 134 29.52 -3.03 13.25
CA VAL A 134 28.67 -4.20 13.55
C VAL A 134 27.48 -3.81 14.42
N LEU A 135 27.70 -3.00 15.46
CA LEU A 135 26.61 -2.52 16.32
C LEU A 135 25.59 -1.72 15.52
N LEU A 136 26.03 -0.77 14.69
CA LEU A 136 25.08 0.05 13.94
C LEU A 136 24.42 -0.70 12.78
N PHE A 137 25.11 -1.68 12.18
CA PHE A 137 24.47 -2.61 11.27
C PHE A 137 23.36 -3.39 11.98
N ALA A 138 23.63 -3.90 13.18
CA ALA A 138 22.62 -4.61 13.97
C ALA A 138 21.44 -3.71 14.32
N VAL A 139 21.66 -2.47 14.79
CA VAL A 139 20.58 -1.49 15.03
C VAL A 139 19.77 -1.22 13.78
N GLY A 140 20.43 -0.98 12.64
CA GLY A 140 19.78 -0.70 11.36
C GLY A 140 18.92 -1.86 10.84
N SER A 141 19.29 -3.12 11.17
CA SER A 141 18.56 -4.32 10.74
C SER A 141 17.13 -4.39 11.32
N PHE A 142 16.89 -3.76 12.47
CA PHE A 142 15.59 -3.74 13.13
C PHE A 142 14.71 -2.55 12.72
N PHE A 143 15.29 -1.48 12.19
CA PHE A 143 14.55 -0.25 11.86
C PHE A 143 13.49 -0.49 10.78
N ALA A 144 13.86 -1.09 9.65
CA ALA A 144 12.93 -1.26 8.54
C ALA A 144 11.80 -2.28 8.85
N PRO A 145 12.07 -3.45 9.49
CA PRO A 145 11.02 -4.33 9.97
C PRO A 145 10.08 -3.68 11.00
N TYR A 146 10.61 -2.82 11.87
CA TYR A 146 9.80 -2.06 12.85
C TYR A 146 8.79 -1.17 12.11
N VAL A 147 9.24 -0.31 11.19
CA VAL A 147 8.37 0.59 10.42
C VAL A 147 7.31 -0.18 9.62
N ALA A 148 7.69 -1.29 9.00
CA ALA A 148 6.75 -2.14 8.26
C ALA A 148 5.67 -2.74 9.19
N SER A 149 6.06 -3.16 10.40
CA SER A 149 5.15 -3.75 11.38
C SER A 149 4.23 -2.71 12.01
N GLN A 150 4.73 -1.50 12.25
CA GLN A 150 3.96 -0.36 12.73
C GLN A 150 2.84 0.02 11.75
N GLN A 151 3.11 0.02 10.45
CA GLN A 151 2.08 0.29 9.44
C GLN A 151 1.06 -0.86 9.35
N ALA A 152 1.52 -2.11 9.51
CA ALA A 152 0.68 -3.29 9.46
C ALA A 152 -0.20 -3.50 10.71
N ILE A 153 0.18 -2.95 11.86
CA ILE A 153 -0.59 -3.10 13.10
C ILE A 153 -1.84 -2.22 13.13
N LEU A 154 -1.84 -1.11 12.38
CA LEU A 154 -2.92 -0.14 12.43
C LEU A 154 -4.24 -0.70 11.89
N PRO A 155 -4.28 -1.40 10.73
CA PRO A 155 -5.49 -2.11 10.30
C PRO A 155 -5.93 -3.22 11.26
N ALA A 156 -4.98 -3.96 11.82
CA ALA A 156 -5.27 -5.06 12.76
C ALA A 156 -5.87 -4.55 14.08
N LEU A 157 -5.54 -3.32 14.48
CA LEU A 157 -6.11 -2.66 15.64
C LEU A 157 -7.44 -2.02 15.32
N VAL A 158 -7.52 -1.27 14.22
CA VAL A 158 -8.61 -0.34 13.94
C VAL A 158 -9.82 -1.00 13.25
N GLY A 159 -9.62 -2.19 12.69
CA GLY A 159 -10.59 -2.84 11.82
C GLY A 159 -10.65 -2.16 10.45
N ASP A 160 -11.57 -2.61 9.59
CA ASP A 160 -11.65 -2.17 8.19
C ASP A 160 -12.44 -0.86 7.98
N ASP A 161 -12.76 -0.11 9.03
CA ASP A 161 -13.44 1.19 8.92
C ASP A 161 -12.49 2.23 8.31
N GLU A 162 -12.71 2.58 7.04
CA GLU A 162 -11.88 3.53 6.29
C GLU A 162 -11.74 4.89 6.99
N THR A 163 -12.78 5.36 7.69
CA THR A 163 -12.76 6.66 8.36
C THR A 163 -11.93 6.62 9.64
N LEU A 164 -12.02 5.53 10.41
CA LEU A 164 -11.21 5.33 11.61
C LEU A 164 -9.76 5.04 11.26
N LEU A 165 -9.50 4.24 10.21
CA LEU A 165 -8.16 3.99 9.68
C LEU A 165 -7.49 5.27 9.21
N SER A 166 -8.18 6.08 8.43
CA SER A 166 -7.65 7.37 7.96
C SER A 166 -7.32 8.31 9.13
N LYS A 167 -8.21 8.43 10.12
CA LYS A 167 -7.97 9.23 11.33
C LYS A 167 -6.80 8.71 12.16
N ALA A 168 -6.72 7.39 12.35
CA ALA A 168 -5.65 6.76 13.11
C ALA A 168 -4.29 6.92 12.40
N ASN A 169 -4.27 6.75 11.07
CA ASN A 169 -3.08 6.92 10.25
C ASN A 169 -2.62 8.39 10.23
N ALA A 170 -3.55 9.34 10.12
CA ALA A 170 -3.24 10.77 10.21
C ALA A 170 -2.61 11.14 11.56
N ARG A 171 -3.11 10.59 12.67
CA ARG A 171 -2.51 10.80 14.01
C ARG A 171 -1.11 10.21 14.12
N LEU A 172 -0.92 8.97 13.65
CA LEU A 172 0.37 8.30 13.65
C LEU A 172 1.40 9.09 12.83
N GLN A 173 1.01 9.50 11.62
CA GLN A 173 1.86 10.31 10.74
C GLN A 173 2.13 11.71 11.31
N GLY A 174 1.14 12.33 11.95
CA GLY A 174 1.29 13.61 12.64
C GLY A 174 2.31 13.53 13.78
N ALA A 175 2.22 12.47 14.60
CA ALA A 175 3.15 12.17 15.66
C ALA A 175 4.58 11.98 15.13
N THR A 176 4.77 11.10 14.15
CA THR A 176 6.09 10.86 13.54
C THR A 176 6.68 12.15 12.94
N ARG A 177 5.87 12.98 12.26
CA ARG A 177 6.33 14.26 11.69
C ARG A 177 6.78 15.25 12.77
N LEU A 178 6.05 15.33 13.89
CA LEU A 178 6.43 16.19 15.00
C LEU A 178 7.77 15.77 15.59
N THR A 179 7.99 14.47 15.73
CA THR A 179 9.25 13.92 16.21
C THR A 179 10.40 14.19 15.24
N ILE A 180 10.19 14.05 13.94
CA ILE A 180 11.19 14.40 12.92
C ILE A 180 11.55 15.89 12.98
N LEU A 181 10.55 16.75 13.20
CA LEU A 181 10.72 18.19 13.27
C LEU A 181 11.50 18.64 14.51
N LEU A 182 11.11 18.14 15.69
CA LEU A 182 11.65 18.61 16.97
C LEU A 182 12.87 17.81 17.45
N GLY A 183 13.02 16.58 16.96
CA GLY A 183 14.06 15.64 17.40
C GLY A 183 15.49 16.16 17.19
N PRO A 184 15.92 16.53 15.97
CA PRO A 184 17.30 16.97 15.75
C PRO A 184 17.69 18.25 16.52
N PRO A 185 16.85 19.31 16.60
CA PRO A 185 17.13 20.46 17.47
C PRO A 185 17.26 20.06 18.95
N ALA A 186 16.33 19.23 19.46
CA ALA A 186 16.39 18.73 20.83
C ALA A 186 17.67 17.92 21.08
N ALA A 187 18.08 17.09 20.11
CA ALA A 187 19.32 16.32 20.17
C ALA A 187 20.55 17.23 20.28
N GLY A 188 20.64 18.28 19.46
CA GLY A 188 21.75 19.24 19.53
C GLY A 188 21.86 19.91 20.90
N LEU A 189 20.73 20.36 21.46
CA LEU A 189 20.67 20.96 22.81
C LEU A 189 21.06 19.95 23.90
N LEU A 190 20.54 18.73 23.85
CA LEU A 190 20.86 17.68 24.82
C LEU A 190 22.33 17.25 24.72
N ILE A 191 22.87 17.08 23.52
CA ILE A 191 24.30 16.78 23.31
C ILE A 191 25.17 17.89 23.89
N ALA A 192 24.78 19.16 23.72
CA ALA A 192 25.51 20.29 24.29
C ALA A 192 25.44 20.32 25.83
N ALA A 193 24.30 19.93 26.42
CA ALA A 193 24.10 19.97 27.86
C ALA A 193 24.71 18.78 28.62
N MET A 194 24.61 17.56 28.08
CA MET A 194 24.98 16.32 28.78
C MET A 194 25.90 15.39 27.98
N GLY A 195 26.29 15.79 26.76
CA GLY A 195 27.15 15.00 25.89
C GLY A 195 26.41 13.91 25.10
N ALA A 196 27.04 13.44 24.02
CA ALA A 196 26.47 12.40 23.17
C ALA A 196 26.23 11.04 23.87
N PRO A 197 27.12 10.55 24.76
CA PRO A 197 26.89 9.28 25.48
C PRO A 197 25.57 9.26 26.27
N ALA A 198 25.27 10.34 27.01
CA ALA A 198 24.04 10.45 27.78
C ALA A 198 22.80 10.44 26.89
N VAL A 199 22.87 11.10 25.74
CA VAL A 199 21.78 11.11 24.75
C VAL A 199 21.54 9.72 24.14
N LEU A 200 22.60 8.93 23.91
CA LEU A 200 22.45 7.54 23.46
C LEU A 200 21.80 6.66 24.55
N PHE A 201 22.11 6.86 25.83
CA PHE A 201 21.39 6.17 26.92
C PHE A 201 19.92 6.58 27.00
N LEU A 202 19.59 7.84 26.75
CA LEU A 202 18.19 8.29 26.68
C LEU A 202 17.43 7.59 25.55
N ASP A 203 18.06 7.42 24.38
CA ASP A 203 17.47 6.65 23.29
C ASP A 203 17.28 5.16 23.66
N ALA A 204 18.30 4.53 24.25
CA ALA A 204 18.19 3.16 24.73
C ALA A 204 17.03 2.98 25.73
N LEU A 205 16.86 3.94 26.65
CA LEU A 205 15.73 3.96 27.59
C LEU A 205 14.40 4.15 26.87
N SER A 206 14.35 4.99 25.82
CA SER A 206 13.14 5.19 25.02
C SER A 206 12.66 3.90 24.36
N PHE A 207 13.59 3.09 23.81
CA PHE A 207 13.27 1.77 23.25
C PHE A 207 12.78 0.80 24.31
N LEU A 208 13.42 0.78 25.49
CA LEU A 208 12.98 -0.08 26.59
C LEU A 208 11.56 0.28 27.06
N CYS A 209 11.29 1.57 27.26
CA CYS A 209 9.96 2.06 27.64
C CYS A 209 8.92 1.76 26.56
N SER A 210 9.25 1.94 25.29
CA SER A 210 8.39 1.57 24.16
C SER A 210 8.08 0.06 24.18
N ALA A 211 9.09 -0.80 24.34
CA ALA A 211 8.90 -2.24 24.44
C ALA A 211 7.96 -2.63 25.60
N ILE A 212 8.12 -1.99 26.77
CA ILE A 212 7.26 -2.24 27.95
C ILE A 212 5.82 -1.83 27.67
N LEU A 213 5.61 -0.63 27.10
CA LEU A 213 4.28 -0.14 26.71
C LEU A 213 3.61 -1.09 25.70
N LEU A 214 4.33 -1.49 24.65
CA LEU A 214 3.83 -2.40 23.63
C LEU A 214 3.56 -3.81 24.20
N ARG A 215 4.34 -4.26 25.19
CA ARG A 215 4.21 -5.59 25.78
C ARG A 215 2.91 -5.75 26.56
N TRP A 216 2.48 -4.68 27.23
CA TRP A 216 1.30 -4.69 28.09
C TRP A 216 0.06 -4.06 27.45
N GLY A 217 0.21 -3.04 26.60
CA GLY A 217 -0.94 -2.35 26.00
C GLY A 217 -1.29 -2.77 24.57
N LEU A 218 -0.59 -3.72 23.95
CA LEU A 218 -1.04 -4.37 22.70
C LEU A 218 -1.61 -5.78 22.95
N PRO A 219 -2.77 -6.12 22.34
CA PRO A 219 -3.37 -7.46 22.41
C PRO A 219 -2.41 -8.54 21.91
N ARG A 220 -2.48 -9.73 22.54
CA ARG A 220 -1.60 -10.85 22.17
C ARG A 220 -1.91 -11.43 20.79
N ASP A 221 -3.19 -11.53 20.48
CA ASP A 221 -3.72 -12.17 19.28
C ASP A 221 -4.21 -11.10 18.31
N LEU A 222 -3.26 -10.45 17.64
CA LEU A 222 -3.58 -9.58 16.51
C LEU A 222 -3.75 -10.44 15.26
N PRO A 223 -4.83 -10.28 14.49
CA PRO A 223 -4.99 -10.97 13.21
C PRO A 223 -3.77 -10.68 12.34
N ILE A 224 -3.07 -11.73 11.92
CA ILE A 224 -1.99 -11.57 10.94
C ILE A 224 -2.67 -11.27 9.61
N ALA A 225 -2.67 -10.00 9.20
CA ALA A 225 -3.00 -9.67 7.82
C ALA A 225 -2.03 -10.45 6.92
N VAL A 226 -2.57 -11.40 6.14
CA VAL A 226 -1.79 -12.23 5.22
C VAL A 226 -0.91 -11.29 4.40
N ALA A 227 0.41 -11.45 4.52
CA ALA A 227 1.35 -10.59 3.80
C ALA A 227 0.97 -10.57 2.32
N PRO A 228 0.89 -9.39 1.68
CA PRO A 228 0.58 -9.33 0.25
C PRO A 228 1.54 -10.24 -0.50
N ARG A 229 0.97 -11.16 -1.29
CA ARG A 229 1.69 -12.13 -2.12
C ARG A 229 2.80 -11.37 -2.84
N ARG A 230 4.05 -11.81 -2.71
CA ARG A 230 5.23 -11.20 -3.38
C ARG A 230 4.87 -10.89 -4.84
N GLY A 231 4.58 -9.63 -5.16
CA GLY A 231 4.87 -9.13 -6.49
C GLY A 231 6.35 -9.37 -6.70
N ARG A 232 6.77 -10.05 -7.78
CA ARG A 232 8.18 -10.38 -7.92
C ARG A 232 8.94 -9.05 -7.91
N LEU A 233 10.04 -8.95 -7.15
CA LEU A 233 10.90 -7.76 -7.13
C LEU A 233 11.22 -7.29 -8.56
N ARG A 234 11.34 -8.26 -9.47
CA ARG A 234 11.45 -8.09 -10.92
C ARG A 234 10.31 -7.28 -11.53
N ASP A 235 9.05 -7.51 -11.16
CA ASP A 235 7.88 -6.81 -11.68
C ASP A 235 7.85 -5.37 -11.18
N SER A 236 8.18 -5.13 -9.90
CA SER A 236 8.31 -3.78 -9.34
C SER A 236 9.47 -2.99 -9.97
N MET A 237 10.61 -3.64 -10.21
CA MET A 237 11.72 -3.04 -10.96
C MET A 237 11.33 -2.77 -12.42
N ALA A 238 10.62 -3.69 -13.07
CA ALA A 238 10.18 -3.55 -14.46
C ALA A 238 9.26 -2.33 -14.65
N VAL A 239 8.41 -1.99 -13.66
CA VAL A 239 7.61 -0.76 -13.69
C VAL A 239 8.50 0.48 -13.78
N LEU A 240 9.57 0.56 -12.97
CA LEU A 240 10.50 1.69 -12.97
C LEU A 240 11.30 1.82 -14.27
N PHE A 241 11.61 0.70 -14.92
CA PHE A 241 12.35 0.70 -16.19
C PHE A 241 11.44 0.91 -17.42
N ARG A 242 10.15 0.52 -17.35
CA ARG A 242 9.19 0.69 -18.46
C ARG A 242 8.62 2.09 -18.51
N ASP A 243 8.24 2.66 -17.37
CA ASP A 243 7.73 4.02 -17.32
C ASP A 243 8.92 5.00 -17.22
N ARG A 244 9.17 5.71 -18.33
CA ARG A 244 10.27 6.67 -18.42
C ARG A 244 10.13 7.80 -17.40
N MET A 245 8.93 8.26 -17.07
CA MET A 245 8.74 9.33 -16.09
C MET A 245 9.12 8.83 -14.70
N LEU A 246 8.57 7.69 -14.27
CA LEU A 246 8.86 7.07 -12.98
C LEU A 246 10.33 6.69 -12.84
N GLY A 247 10.96 6.15 -13.90
CA GLY A 247 12.36 5.79 -13.92
C GLY A 247 13.30 6.99 -13.73
N HIS A 248 13.15 8.04 -14.55
CA HIS A 248 13.98 9.25 -14.44
C HIS A 248 13.75 9.98 -13.11
N TRP A 249 12.51 10.07 -12.64
CA TRP A 249 12.21 10.66 -11.34
C TRP A 249 12.81 9.88 -10.17
N THR A 250 12.72 8.55 -10.22
CA THR A 250 13.34 7.70 -9.19
C THR A 250 14.85 7.89 -9.19
N LEU A 251 15.50 7.91 -10.36
CA LEU A 251 16.93 8.17 -10.46
C LEU A 251 17.32 9.55 -9.94
N ALA A 252 16.58 10.60 -10.35
CA ALA A 252 16.81 11.97 -9.88
C ALA A 252 16.63 12.09 -8.36
N GLN A 253 15.65 11.37 -7.79
CA GLN A 253 15.46 11.29 -6.35
C GLN A 253 16.62 10.58 -5.67
N ILE A 254 17.08 9.42 -6.17
CA ILE A 254 18.22 8.69 -5.58
C ILE A 254 19.47 9.59 -5.54
N LEU A 255 19.77 10.27 -6.64
CA LEU A 255 20.91 11.18 -6.74
C LEU A 255 20.73 12.39 -5.82
N GLY A 256 19.53 12.97 -5.78
CA GLY A 256 19.20 14.12 -4.94
C GLY A 256 19.27 13.81 -3.44
N GLU A 257 18.72 12.68 -3.00
CA GLU A 257 18.80 12.22 -1.61
C GLU A 257 20.24 11.91 -1.20
N SER A 258 21.05 11.35 -2.12
CA SER A 258 22.47 11.12 -1.86
C SER A 258 23.24 12.43 -1.68
N ALA A 259 22.96 13.43 -2.51
CA ALA A 259 23.55 14.77 -2.39
C ALA A 259 23.14 15.43 -1.06
N TRP A 260 21.88 15.25 -0.63
CA TRP A 260 21.41 15.70 0.68
C TRP A 260 22.19 15.06 1.82
N GLN A 261 22.30 13.74 1.84
CA GLN A 261 23.04 13.04 2.89
C GLN A 261 24.51 13.51 2.97
N ALA A 262 25.15 13.72 1.82
CA ALA A 262 26.49 14.28 1.77
C ALA A 262 26.55 15.69 2.37
N LEU A 263 25.63 16.58 1.99
CA LEU A 263 25.55 17.94 2.53
C LEU A 263 25.34 17.93 4.06
N PHE A 264 24.39 17.13 4.56
CA PHE A 264 24.12 17.00 5.99
C PHE A 264 25.30 16.46 6.78
N ALA A 265 26.05 15.50 6.22
CA ALA A 265 27.27 15.00 6.84
C ALA A 265 28.41 16.03 6.82
N LEU A 266 28.46 16.89 5.79
CA LEU A 266 29.48 17.94 5.64
C LEU A 266 29.25 19.14 6.55
N ILE A 267 28.00 19.51 6.87
CA ILE A 267 27.70 20.70 7.66
C ILE A 267 28.43 20.70 9.02
N PRO A 268 28.35 19.66 9.87
CA PRO A 268 29.05 19.65 11.15
C PRO A 268 30.57 19.74 10.99
N VAL A 269 31.13 19.08 9.97
CA VAL A 269 32.57 19.09 9.70
C VAL A 269 33.02 20.47 9.22
N PHE A 270 32.28 21.09 8.31
CA PHE A 270 32.56 22.45 7.81
C PHE A 270 32.53 23.47 8.94
N VAL A 271 31.49 23.42 9.77
CA VAL A 271 31.35 24.33 10.91
C VAL A 271 32.43 24.10 11.95
N LEU A 272 32.76 22.84 12.27
CA LEU A 272 33.82 22.53 13.22
C LEU A 272 35.18 23.04 12.72
N LEU A 273 35.51 22.79 11.45
CA LEU A 273 36.81 23.17 10.87
C LEU A 273 36.98 24.67 10.64
N ARG A 274 35.90 25.40 10.31
CA ARG A 274 35.98 26.84 10.00
C ARG A 274 35.56 27.77 11.14
N HIS A 275 34.70 27.30 12.04
CA HIS A 275 34.06 28.15 13.04
C HIS A 275 34.15 27.59 14.47
N GLY A 276 34.58 26.33 14.67
CA GLY A 276 34.76 25.73 15.99
C GLY A 276 33.50 25.66 16.86
N SER A 277 32.30 25.85 16.29
CA SER A 277 31.05 26.02 17.04
C SER A 277 30.05 24.89 16.79
N SER A 278 29.76 24.07 17.79
CA SER A 278 28.72 23.04 17.71
C SER A 278 27.31 23.65 17.60
N THR A 279 27.06 24.78 18.26
CA THR A 279 25.77 25.50 18.22
C THR A 279 25.40 25.95 16.81
N LEU A 280 26.38 26.44 16.04
CA LEU A 280 26.13 26.87 14.66
C LEU A 280 25.70 25.70 13.76
N SER A 281 26.21 24.49 13.99
CA SER A 281 25.76 23.29 13.27
C SER A 281 24.29 23.00 13.56
N GLY A 282 23.88 23.11 14.82
CA GLY A 282 22.48 22.96 15.23
C GLY A 282 21.56 24.01 14.59
N VAL A 283 21.99 25.28 14.56
CA VAL A 283 21.24 26.37 13.92
C VAL A 283 21.06 26.14 12.42
N LEU A 284 22.12 25.73 11.71
CA LEU A 284 22.06 25.45 10.27
C LEU A 284 21.12 24.28 9.96
N LEU A 285 21.22 23.18 10.72
CA LEU A 285 20.31 22.04 10.58
C LEU A 285 18.85 22.42 10.89
N GLY A 286 18.65 23.22 11.95
CA GLY A 286 17.35 23.75 12.32
C GLY A 286 16.75 24.67 11.25
N ALA A 287 17.57 25.49 10.59
CA ALA A 287 17.16 26.40 9.53
C ALA A 287 16.57 25.64 8.32
N PHE A 288 17.20 24.53 7.92
CA PHE A 288 16.63 23.63 6.93
C PHE A 288 15.28 23.06 7.39
N GLY A 289 15.21 22.54 8.62
CA GLY A 289 13.99 21.96 9.17
C GLY A 289 12.82 22.95 9.21
N GLY A 290 13.09 24.18 9.67
CA GLY A 290 12.11 25.28 9.68
C GLY A 290 11.62 25.65 8.28
N GLY A 291 12.55 25.75 7.31
CA GLY A 291 12.21 25.93 5.90
C GLY A 291 11.29 24.82 5.38
N ALA A 292 11.66 23.56 5.59
CA ALA A 292 10.87 22.40 5.13
C ALA A 292 9.47 22.34 5.74
N LEU A 293 9.34 22.72 7.00
CA LEU A 293 8.05 22.83 7.67
C LEU A 293 7.18 23.92 7.02
N LEU A 294 7.73 25.13 6.84
CA LEU A 294 7.04 26.23 6.17
C LEU A 294 6.60 25.83 4.75
N GLY A 295 7.50 25.21 3.99
CA GLY A 295 7.21 24.72 2.64
C GLY A 295 6.05 23.73 2.61
N THR A 296 5.98 22.83 3.60
CA THR A 296 4.89 21.85 3.70
C THR A 296 3.54 22.54 3.93
N PHE A 297 3.49 23.59 4.77
CA PHE A 297 2.26 24.36 4.99
C PHE A 297 1.82 25.15 3.77
N LEU A 298 2.75 25.57 2.91
CA LEU A 298 2.45 26.29 1.68
C LEU A 298 1.82 25.41 0.58
N VAL A 299 1.94 24.08 0.68
CA VAL A 299 1.39 23.15 -0.33
C VAL A 299 -0.12 23.31 -0.48
N GLY A 300 -0.89 23.33 0.62
CA GLY A 300 -2.35 23.41 0.58
C GLY A 300 -2.87 24.64 -0.18
N PRO A 301 -2.43 25.87 0.20
CA PRO A 301 -2.75 27.07 -0.56
C PRO A 301 -2.28 27.02 -2.01
N ALA A 302 -1.07 26.50 -2.27
CA ALA A 302 -0.52 26.45 -3.62
C ALA A 302 -1.26 25.47 -4.54
N LEU A 303 -1.80 24.38 -4.00
CA LEU A 303 -2.63 23.41 -4.73
C LEU A 303 -3.95 23.99 -5.26
N ARG A 304 -4.40 25.13 -4.73
CA ARG A 304 -5.56 25.85 -5.29
C ARG A 304 -5.28 26.48 -6.66
N ARG A 305 -4.00 26.67 -7.02
CA ARG A 305 -3.58 27.31 -8.27
C ARG A 305 -2.69 26.42 -9.15
N LEU A 306 -2.00 25.45 -8.56
CA LEU A 306 -1.02 24.59 -9.23
C LEU A 306 -1.35 23.12 -8.97
N SER A 307 -1.07 22.26 -9.95
CA SER A 307 -1.22 20.82 -9.78
C SER A 307 -0.06 20.21 -8.98
N ASN A 308 -0.27 19.02 -8.40
CA ASN A 308 0.77 18.29 -7.68
C ASN A 308 2.06 18.11 -8.51
N LEU A 309 1.91 17.83 -9.82
CA LEU A 309 3.03 17.68 -10.74
C LEU A 309 3.84 18.97 -10.90
N ARG A 310 3.16 20.12 -11.06
CA ARG A 310 3.84 21.41 -11.21
C ARG A 310 4.60 21.81 -9.95
N LEU A 311 3.99 21.62 -8.77
CA LEU A 311 4.66 21.91 -7.49
C LEU A 311 5.88 21.02 -7.27
N ALA A 312 5.78 19.73 -7.58
CA ALA A 312 6.90 18.79 -7.48
C ALA A 312 8.09 19.22 -8.37
N VAL A 313 7.81 19.53 -9.64
CA VAL A 313 8.84 19.94 -10.61
C VAL A 313 9.46 21.28 -10.25
N LEU A 314 8.64 22.30 -9.95
CA LEU A 314 9.13 23.63 -9.60
C LEU A 314 9.97 23.61 -8.32
N GLY A 315 9.53 22.89 -7.29
CA GLY A 315 10.30 22.77 -6.06
C GLY A 315 11.62 22.05 -6.27
N ARG A 316 11.67 20.98 -7.07
CA ARG A 316 12.92 20.27 -7.38
C ARG A 316 13.86 21.07 -8.28
N ALA A 317 13.34 21.76 -9.30
CA ALA A 317 14.14 22.66 -10.14
C ALA A 317 14.71 23.81 -9.30
N GLY A 318 13.88 24.40 -8.44
CA GLY A 318 14.29 25.44 -7.51
C GLY A 318 15.39 24.98 -6.56
N GLN A 319 15.32 23.74 -6.04
CA GLN A 319 16.41 23.17 -5.25
C GLN A 319 17.69 23.11 -6.08
N GLY A 320 17.65 22.53 -7.28
CA GLY A 320 18.83 22.43 -8.15
C GLY A 320 19.49 23.80 -8.42
N ILE A 321 18.68 24.83 -8.67
CA ILE A 321 19.15 26.21 -8.84
C ILE A 321 19.77 26.75 -7.55
N ALA A 322 19.09 26.56 -6.41
CA ALA A 322 19.60 27.02 -5.12
C ALA A 322 20.94 26.35 -4.76
N PHE A 323 21.15 25.08 -5.12
CA PHE A 323 22.43 24.36 -4.93
C PHE A 323 23.60 25.02 -5.69
N LEU A 324 23.36 25.79 -6.75
CA LEU A 324 24.40 26.57 -7.43
C LEU A 324 24.98 27.67 -6.52
N ALA A 325 24.22 28.13 -5.50
CA ALA A 325 24.72 29.10 -4.53
C ALA A 325 25.90 28.55 -3.71
N LEU A 326 26.04 27.22 -3.58
CA LEU A 326 27.19 26.60 -2.90
C LEU A 326 28.51 26.72 -3.69
N LEU A 327 28.46 27.16 -4.95
CA LEU A 327 29.66 27.51 -5.72
C LEU A 327 30.28 28.83 -5.24
N LEU A 328 29.52 29.64 -4.50
CA LEU A 328 29.98 30.89 -3.92
C LEU A 328 30.56 30.65 -2.52
N PRO A 329 31.53 31.46 -2.07
CA PRO A 329 32.02 31.42 -0.71
C PRO A 329 30.97 31.98 0.26
N LEU A 330 30.05 31.12 0.71
CA LEU A 330 28.99 31.52 1.64
C LEU A 330 29.52 31.65 3.07
N GLY A 331 29.24 32.79 3.70
CA GLY A 331 29.38 32.96 5.15
C GLY A 331 28.25 32.25 5.92
N PRO A 332 28.34 32.14 7.26
CA PRO A 332 27.35 31.42 8.08
C PRO A 332 25.91 31.90 7.88
N GLY A 333 25.68 33.21 7.85
CA GLY A 333 24.33 33.78 7.64
C GLY A 333 23.76 33.45 6.26
N ALA A 334 24.59 33.54 5.22
CA ALA A 334 24.18 33.17 3.86
C ALA A 334 23.90 31.66 3.73
N LEU A 335 24.68 30.83 4.43
CA LEU A 335 24.46 29.39 4.49
C LEU A 335 23.16 29.06 5.24
N THR A 336 22.82 29.78 6.31
CA THR A 336 21.52 29.66 6.99
C THR A 336 20.37 29.98 6.04
N VAL A 337 20.42 31.12 5.35
CA VAL A 337 19.39 31.51 4.38
C VAL A 337 19.26 30.48 3.25
N PHE A 338 20.39 30.02 2.72
CA PHE A 338 20.43 28.93 1.76
C PHE A 338 19.69 27.69 2.28
N LEU A 339 19.99 27.23 3.50
CA LEU A 339 19.33 26.06 4.09
C LEU A 339 17.83 26.28 4.31
N VAL A 340 17.39 27.47 4.72
CA VAL A 340 15.95 27.81 4.81
C VAL A 340 15.28 27.71 3.44
N VAL A 341 15.86 28.32 2.41
CA VAL A 341 15.29 28.34 1.05
C VAL A 341 15.21 26.93 0.48
N VAL A 342 16.29 26.16 0.57
CA VAL A 342 16.30 24.79 0.04
C VAL A 342 15.37 23.89 0.87
N GLY A 343 15.28 24.11 2.18
CA GLY A 343 14.29 23.48 3.06
C GLY A 343 12.87 23.77 2.58
N LEU A 344 12.51 25.03 2.37
CA LEU A 344 11.19 25.43 1.87
C LEU A 344 10.83 24.74 0.55
N LEU A 345 11.76 24.75 -0.40
CA LEU A 345 11.58 24.07 -1.69
C LEU A 345 11.45 22.55 -1.52
N ASN A 346 12.08 21.96 -0.50
CA ASN A 346 11.89 20.55 -0.11
C ASN A 346 10.48 20.28 0.39
N GLY A 347 9.99 21.08 1.34
CA GLY A 347 8.63 20.97 1.86
C GLY A 347 7.57 21.07 0.77
N VAL A 348 7.71 22.05 -0.14
CA VAL A 348 6.77 22.26 -1.25
C VAL A 348 6.80 21.11 -2.27
N SER A 349 7.95 20.47 -2.50
CA SER A 349 8.09 19.43 -3.53
C SER A 349 7.74 18.02 -3.04
N ASN A 350 8.16 17.63 -1.83
CA ASN A 350 8.16 16.22 -1.44
C ASN A 350 6.76 15.62 -1.31
N ALA A 351 5.79 16.33 -0.72
CA ALA A 351 4.43 15.82 -0.57
C ALA A 351 3.69 15.68 -1.92
N PRO A 352 3.66 16.70 -2.80
CA PRO A 352 3.10 16.56 -4.14
C PRO A 352 3.79 15.48 -4.98
N MET A 353 5.12 15.36 -4.90
CA MET A 353 5.87 14.34 -5.62
C MET A 353 5.52 12.93 -5.15
N ALA A 354 5.38 12.73 -3.83
CA ALA A 354 4.91 11.47 -3.27
C ALA A 354 3.49 11.13 -3.76
N ALA A 355 2.59 12.10 -3.85
CA ALA A 355 1.23 11.90 -4.35
C ALA A 355 1.22 11.46 -5.82
N VAL A 356 1.92 12.18 -6.70
CA VAL A 356 2.01 11.83 -8.14
C VAL A 356 2.62 10.44 -8.33
N ARG A 357 3.71 10.14 -7.63
CA ARG A 357 4.37 8.84 -7.69
C ARG A 357 3.47 7.71 -7.23
N THR A 358 2.76 7.91 -6.12
CA THR A 358 1.85 6.90 -5.56
C THR A 358 0.68 6.61 -6.50
N ALA A 359 0.16 7.66 -7.17
CA ALA A 359 -0.89 7.54 -8.17
C ALA A 359 -0.43 6.84 -9.46
N ALA A 360 0.81 7.13 -9.90
CA ALA A 360 1.38 6.55 -11.13
C ALA A 360 1.75 5.06 -10.99
N ILE A 361 2.02 4.58 -9.77
CA ILE A 361 2.36 3.16 -9.56
C ILE A 361 1.07 2.31 -9.50
N PRO A 362 0.99 1.21 -10.28
CA PRO A 362 -0.14 0.26 -10.23
C PRO A 362 -0.40 -0.23 -8.81
N ALA A 363 -1.67 -0.25 -8.38
CA ALA A 363 -2.05 -0.62 -7.01
C ALA A 363 -1.47 -1.96 -6.51
N PRO A 364 -1.42 -3.05 -7.31
CA PRO A 364 -0.88 -4.33 -6.87
C PRO A 364 0.63 -4.30 -6.57
N LEU A 365 1.36 -3.38 -7.20
CA LEU A 365 2.82 -3.25 -7.09
C LEU A 365 3.22 -2.01 -6.27
N ARG A 366 2.26 -1.27 -5.71
CA ARG A 366 2.51 0.04 -5.10
C ARG A 366 3.42 -0.04 -3.88
N SER A 367 3.09 -0.90 -2.92
CA SER A 367 3.89 -1.07 -1.71
C SER A 367 5.29 -1.56 -2.04
N SER A 368 5.43 -2.60 -2.86
CA SER A 368 6.71 -3.17 -3.24
C SER A 368 7.57 -2.22 -4.08
N THR A 369 6.98 -1.49 -5.02
CA THR A 369 7.70 -0.51 -5.84
C THR A 369 8.13 0.70 -5.01
N LEU A 370 7.29 1.20 -4.09
CA LEU A 370 7.70 2.25 -3.15
C LEU A 370 8.84 1.77 -2.24
N THR A 371 8.84 0.50 -1.81
CA THR A 371 9.96 -0.10 -1.07
C THR A 371 11.23 -0.16 -1.92
N VAL A 372 11.15 -0.52 -3.20
CA VAL A 372 12.31 -0.51 -4.13
C VAL A 372 12.85 0.91 -4.30
N ILE A 373 11.98 1.92 -4.47
CA ILE A 373 12.37 3.32 -4.58
C ILE A 373 13.06 3.80 -3.30
N ALA A 374 12.51 3.47 -2.12
CA ALA A 374 13.11 3.82 -0.84
C ALA A 374 14.47 3.15 -0.61
N ALA A 375 14.59 1.85 -0.93
CA ALA A 375 15.85 1.12 -0.87
C ALA A 375 16.89 1.68 -1.86
N GLY A 376 16.44 2.06 -3.06
CA GLY A 376 17.26 2.72 -4.07
C GLY A 376 17.89 4.03 -3.56
N ALA A 377 17.10 4.86 -2.88
CA ALA A 377 17.58 6.13 -2.31
C ALA A 377 18.71 5.94 -1.29
N LEU A 378 18.63 4.87 -0.50
CA LEU A 378 19.69 4.48 0.46
C LEU A 378 20.95 3.96 -0.24
N SER A 379 20.82 3.34 -1.42
CA SER A 379 21.95 2.78 -2.17
C SER A 379 22.76 3.79 -2.99
N GLY A 380 22.21 4.96 -3.33
CA GLY A 380 22.96 6.03 -4.01
C GLY A 380 24.12 6.57 -3.14
N ALA A 381 23.92 6.65 -1.83
CA ALA A 381 24.97 7.00 -0.86
C ALA A 381 26.13 5.98 -0.85
N LEU A 382 25.82 4.69 -1.02
CA LEU A 382 26.80 3.61 -1.13
C LEU A 382 27.58 3.63 -2.45
N TRP A 383 26.96 4.06 -3.55
CA TRP A 383 27.63 4.22 -4.84
C TRP A 383 28.63 5.37 -4.83
N ALA A 384 28.27 6.51 -4.23
CA ALA A 384 29.18 7.63 -4.01
C ALA A 384 30.39 7.22 -3.12
N TRP A 385 30.14 6.38 -2.11
CA TRP A 385 31.16 5.84 -1.20
C TRP A 385 32.16 4.90 -1.91
N ARG A 386 31.74 4.14 -2.92
CA ARG A 386 32.62 3.20 -3.64
C ARG A 386 33.65 3.90 -4.55
N ARG A 387 33.40 5.14 -4.98
CA ARG A 387 34.41 5.94 -5.68
C ARG A 387 35.40 6.46 -4.64
N ARG A 388 36.53 5.75 -4.46
CA ARG A 388 37.66 6.20 -3.64
C ARG A 388 38.03 7.64 -4.06
N ALA A 389 37.82 8.60 -3.17
CA ALA A 389 38.48 9.89 -3.30
C ALA A 389 40.00 9.63 -3.27
N PRO A 390 40.80 10.19 -4.20
CA PRO A 390 42.24 10.11 -4.08
C PRO A 390 42.67 10.72 -2.74
N PRO A 391 43.73 10.21 -2.08
CA PRO A 391 44.24 10.83 -0.86
C PRO A 391 44.53 12.30 -1.15
N TRP A 392 43.95 13.16 -0.32
CA TRP A 392 44.02 14.61 -0.48
C TRP A 392 45.49 15.06 -0.41
N ASN A 393 46.02 15.57 -1.53
CA ASN A 393 47.35 16.16 -1.61
C ASN A 393 47.20 17.70 -1.67
N PRO A 394 47.55 18.44 -0.60
CA PRO A 394 47.35 19.89 -0.52
C PRO A 394 48.16 20.72 -1.52
N ARG A 395 49.01 20.11 -2.36
CA ARG A 395 49.90 20.84 -3.28
C ARG A 395 49.51 20.81 -4.75
N ALA A 396 48.40 20.15 -5.12
CA ALA A 396 47.98 20.03 -6.52
C ALA A 396 47.11 21.20 -6.99
N SER A 397 47.61 22.44 -6.87
CA SER A 397 47.05 23.60 -7.54
C SER A 397 48.13 24.30 -8.37
N SER A 398 48.65 23.60 -9.36
CA SER A 398 49.35 24.24 -10.48
C SER A 398 49.19 23.42 -11.76
N GLY A 399 48.46 24.01 -12.71
CA GLY A 399 48.48 23.76 -14.15
C GLY A 399 48.48 22.31 -14.65
N ARG A 400 47.36 21.90 -15.27
CA ARG A 400 47.42 21.23 -16.58
C ARG A 400 46.05 21.14 -17.26
N SER A 401 46.06 21.56 -18.53
CA SER A 401 44.99 21.59 -19.51
C SER A 401 44.56 20.17 -19.92
N TRP A 402 43.25 19.97 -20.09
CA TRP A 402 42.66 18.74 -20.60
C TRP A 402 42.77 18.68 -22.13
N GLY A 403 43.66 17.81 -22.63
CA GLY A 403 43.73 17.44 -24.03
C GLY A 403 42.83 16.23 -24.32
N TRP A 404 41.85 16.41 -25.21
CA TRP A 404 41.06 15.32 -25.79
C TRP A 404 41.94 14.39 -26.63
N ARG A 405 41.83 13.08 -26.43
CA ARG A 405 42.37 12.09 -27.36
C ARG A 405 41.28 11.08 -27.74
N SER A 406 40.89 11.15 -29.00
CA SER A 406 40.03 10.23 -29.72
C SER A 406 40.86 9.14 -30.41
N SER A 407 40.15 8.15 -30.97
CA SER A 407 40.57 7.10 -31.93
C SER A 407 41.12 5.81 -31.32
N ARG A 408 40.82 4.58 -31.80
CA ARG A 408 39.81 3.95 -32.71
C ARG A 408 40.08 2.41 -32.63
N PRO A 409 39.31 1.53 -33.31
CA PRO A 409 39.10 0.12 -32.96
C PRO A 409 39.83 -0.91 -33.85
N SER A 410 39.81 -2.20 -33.46
CA SER A 410 39.92 -3.44 -34.27
C SER A 410 40.20 -4.61 -33.30
N GLY A 411 39.77 -5.86 -33.46
CA GLY A 411 39.07 -6.61 -34.52
C GLY A 411 38.65 -8.00 -33.97
N PRO A 412 38.16 -8.92 -34.83
CA PRO A 412 37.36 -10.09 -34.43
C PRO A 412 38.14 -11.42 -34.43
N ARG A 413 37.60 -12.45 -33.74
CA ARG A 413 37.91 -13.91 -33.89
C ARG A 413 36.96 -14.71 -32.98
N SER A 414 35.97 -15.44 -33.48
CA SER A 414 35.98 -16.77 -34.13
C SER A 414 35.67 -17.94 -33.16
N SER A 415 34.62 -18.67 -33.54
CA SER A 415 34.01 -19.93 -33.09
C SER A 415 34.88 -21.11 -32.63
N SER A 416 34.32 -21.95 -31.73
CA SER A 416 34.14 -23.43 -31.84
C SER A 416 33.58 -23.98 -30.50
N TRP A 417 32.34 -24.48 -30.45
CA TRP A 417 31.89 -25.90 -30.50
C TRP A 417 32.67 -26.91 -29.63
N ALA A 418 32.04 -27.41 -28.55
CA ALA A 418 31.50 -28.79 -28.49
C ALA A 418 30.89 -29.13 -27.09
N PRO A 419 29.82 -29.96 -27.03
CA PRO A 419 29.11 -30.38 -25.81
C PRO A 419 29.50 -31.81 -25.36
N ARG A 420 29.20 -32.18 -24.11
CA ARG A 420 29.28 -33.57 -23.61
C ARG A 420 28.20 -33.92 -22.55
N PRO A 421 27.86 -35.22 -22.38
CA PRO A 421 26.49 -35.75 -22.32
C PRO A 421 26.16 -36.47 -20.98
N PRO A 422 25.02 -37.21 -20.83
CA PRO A 422 24.45 -37.64 -19.53
C PRO A 422 24.78 -39.10 -19.15
N PRO A 423 24.27 -39.57 -17.98
CA PRO A 423 23.38 -40.74 -17.95
C PRO A 423 22.14 -40.46 -17.05
N GLY A 424 20.90 -40.90 -17.31
CA GLY A 424 20.44 -42.28 -17.57
C GLY A 424 20.45 -43.06 -16.25
N GLY A 425 19.38 -43.64 -15.69
CA GLY A 425 17.98 -43.84 -16.03
C GLY A 425 17.34 -44.61 -14.87
N GLY A 426 16.01 -44.54 -14.72
CA GLY A 426 15.29 -45.21 -13.63
C GLY A 426 13.79 -45.15 -13.85
N ARG A 427 13.30 -46.13 -14.61
CA ARG A 427 11.93 -46.36 -15.10
C ARG A 427 11.04 -46.89 -13.97
N TRP A 428 9.75 -46.52 -13.93
CA TRP A 428 8.65 -47.44 -13.65
C TRP A 428 7.39 -47.00 -14.41
N THR A 429 6.77 -47.98 -15.07
CA THR A 429 5.64 -47.89 -15.99
C THR A 429 4.31 -48.06 -15.26
N ALA A 430 3.26 -47.55 -15.90
CA ALA A 430 1.85 -47.65 -15.50
C ALA A 430 1.21 -49.00 -15.88
N GLU A 431 0.13 -49.37 -15.19
CA GLU A 431 -1.05 -50.13 -15.68
C GLU A 431 -2.13 -50.10 -14.56
N THR A 432 -3.23 -49.36 -14.74
CA THR A 432 -4.60 -49.78 -15.18
C THR A 432 -5.45 -50.51 -14.12
N GLY A 433 -6.72 -50.08 -13.97
CA GLY A 433 -7.73 -50.80 -13.19
C GLY A 433 -8.90 -49.92 -12.73
N THR A 434 -10.03 -50.01 -13.44
CA THR A 434 -11.31 -49.31 -13.27
C THR A 434 -12.25 -49.93 -12.22
N SER A 435 -13.27 -49.13 -11.83
CA SER A 435 -14.69 -49.48 -11.54
C SER A 435 -15.19 -49.76 -10.10
N THR A 436 -15.96 -48.77 -9.58
CA THR A 436 -17.37 -48.78 -9.05
C THR A 436 -17.84 -49.51 -7.77
N TRP A 437 -18.87 -48.86 -7.15
CA TRP A 437 -19.83 -49.24 -6.08
C TRP A 437 -19.39 -48.99 -4.62
N SER A 438 -20.25 -48.59 -3.67
CA SER A 438 -21.57 -47.94 -3.57
C SER A 438 -21.81 -47.78 -2.06
N TYR A 439 -22.27 -46.60 -1.64
CA TYR A 439 -22.42 -46.23 -0.22
C TYR A 439 -23.90 -46.28 0.15
N ASP A 440 -24.47 -47.48 0.25
CA ASP A 440 -25.81 -47.62 0.82
C ASP A 440 -25.91 -48.92 1.62
N SER A 441 -25.97 -48.78 2.94
CA SER A 441 -26.71 -49.60 3.92
C SER A 441 -26.06 -49.55 5.31
N PHE A 442 -26.60 -48.70 6.20
CA PHE A 442 -26.97 -49.14 7.56
C PHE A 442 -28.05 -48.19 8.12
N VAL A 443 -29.20 -48.80 8.41
CA VAL A 443 -30.49 -48.19 8.66
C VAL A 443 -30.81 -48.27 10.17
N ARG A 444 -31.23 -47.13 10.73
CA ARG A 444 -32.20 -46.89 11.83
C ARG A 444 -31.94 -47.43 13.25
N LEU A 445 -32.09 -46.54 14.25
CA LEU A 445 -33.34 -46.38 15.03
C LEU A 445 -33.24 -45.19 16.01
N GLY A 446 -34.35 -44.44 16.16
CA GLY A 446 -34.57 -43.52 17.30
C GLY A 446 -34.99 -42.09 16.94
N ARG A 447 -36.30 -41.87 16.68
CA ARG A 447 -36.93 -40.55 16.51
C ARG A 447 -37.04 -39.79 17.84
N TYR A 448 -36.73 -38.50 17.82
CA TYR A 448 -37.43 -37.46 18.57
C TYR A 448 -37.69 -36.28 17.63
N ASP A 449 -38.96 -36.02 17.32
CA ASP A 449 -39.40 -34.89 16.52
C ASP A 449 -39.45 -33.63 17.38
N GLY A 450 -38.58 -32.68 17.04
CA GLY A 450 -38.57 -31.27 17.41
C GLY A 450 -37.93 -30.51 16.26
N ALA A 451 -38.67 -30.39 15.15
CA ALA A 451 -38.18 -30.02 13.84
C ALA A 451 -37.62 -28.59 13.75
N MET A 452 -36.28 -28.45 13.79
CA MET A 452 -35.60 -27.56 12.85
C MET A 452 -35.19 -28.42 11.67
N ALA A 453 -35.88 -28.26 10.53
CA ALA A 453 -35.44 -28.87 9.28
C ALA A 453 -33.96 -28.51 9.06
N HIS A 454 -33.11 -29.53 8.89
CA HIS A 454 -31.72 -29.36 8.54
C HIS A 454 -31.67 -28.87 7.09
N VAL A 455 -31.96 -27.59 6.87
CA VAL A 455 -31.92 -26.97 5.54
C VAL A 455 -30.50 -27.12 5.02
N SER A 456 -30.36 -27.82 3.89
CA SER A 456 -29.06 -28.15 3.32
C SER A 456 -28.31 -26.87 2.92
N ALA A 457 -26.98 -26.93 2.83
CA ALA A 457 -26.19 -25.77 2.37
C ALA A 457 -26.64 -25.27 0.98
N ALA A 458 -27.10 -26.17 0.12
CA ALA A 458 -27.64 -25.87 -1.20
C ALA A 458 -28.94 -25.06 -1.13
N GLU A 459 -29.82 -25.35 -0.17
CA GLU A 459 -31.06 -24.60 0.05
C GLU A 459 -30.85 -23.28 0.80
N ARG A 460 -29.81 -23.18 1.65
CA ARG A 460 -29.47 -21.94 2.36
C ARG A 460 -28.73 -20.92 1.50
N ARG A 461 -28.00 -21.36 0.46
CA ARG A 461 -27.21 -20.49 -0.41
C ARG A 461 -28.04 -19.35 -1.06
N PRO A 462 -29.21 -19.60 -1.69
CA PRO A 462 -30.01 -18.53 -2.29
C PRO A 462 -30.60 -17.57 -1.25
N GLN A 463 -30.99 -18.07 -0.08
CA GLN A 463 -31.54 -17.25 1.00
C GLN A 463 -30.49 -16.27 1.54
N LEU A 464 -29.26 -16.76 1.74
CA LEU A 464 -28.13 -15.96 2.18
C LEU A 464 -27.73 -14.89 1.16
N ILE A 465 -27.74 -15.22 -0.14
CA ILE A 465 -27.48 -14.25 -1.21
C ILE A 465 -28.56 -13.16 -1.21
N LYS A 466 -29.84 -13.55 -1.10
CA LYS A 466 -30.95 -12.58 -1.06
C LYS A 466 -30.84 -11.65 0.15
N ALA A 467 -30.63 -12.20 1.34
CA ALA A 467 -30.45 -11.40 2.56
C ALA A 467 -29.22 -10.47 2.45
N ALA A 468 -28.14 -10.93 1.82
CA ALA A 468 -26.98 -10.09 1.56
C ALA A 468 -27.31 -8.92 0.61
N ILE A 469 -28.03 -9.18 -0.48
CA ILE A 469 -28.48 -8.15 -1.42
C ILE A 469 -29.39 -7.15 -0.70
N ASP A 470 -30.39 -7.61 0.03
CA ASP A 470 -31.37 -6.75 0.71
C ASP A 470 -30.68 -5.86 1.75
N LEU A 471 -29.81 -6.43 2.58
CA LEU A 471 -29.03 -5.71 3.58
C LEU A 471 -28.08 -4.68 2.93
N MET A 472 -27.31 -5.09 1.92
CA MET A 472 -26.36 -4.18 1.26
C MET A 472 -27.04 -3.09 0.43
N THR A 473 -28.24 -3.35 -0.09
CA THR A 473 -29.05 -2.35 -0.79
C THR A 473 -29.56 -1.28 0.18
N ARG A 474 -29.94 -1.68 1.39
CA ARG A 474 -30.47 -0.79 2.43
C ARG A 474 -29.40 0.01 3.16
N GLU A 475 -28.28 -0.63 3.50
CA GLU A 475 -27.26 -0.08 4.42
C GLU A 475 -25.88 0.10 3.76
N GLY A 476 -25.75 -0.23 2.47
CA GLY A 476 -24.50 -0.16 1.70
C GLY A 476 -23.64 -1.43 1.82
N VAL A 477 -22.67 -1.59 0.93
CA VAL A 477 -21.80 -2.78 0.87
C VAL A 477 -21.01 -3.02 2.17
N ALA A 478 -20.71 -1.95 2.91
CA ALA A 478 -19.99 -2.02 4.18
C ALA A 478 -20.78 -2.76 5.28
N ALA A 479 -22.11 -2.69 5.26
CA ALA A 479 -22.98 -3.35 6.23
C ALA A 479 -23.10 -4.87 6.02
N GLY A 480 -22.73 -5.37 4.84
CA GLY A 480 -22.79 -6.77 4.43
C GLY A 480 -21.76 -7.70 5.10
N SER A 481 -21.59 -7.60 6.42
CA SER A 481 -20.76 -8.54 7.17
C SER A 481 -21.43 -9.93 7.24
N THR A 482 -20.63 -11.01 7.28
CA THR A 482 -21.18 -12.38 7.40
C THR A 482 -22.04 -12.55 8.66
N ARG A 483 -21.74 -11.81 9.72
CA ARG A 483 -22.54 -11.76 10.96
C ARG A 483 -23.87 -11.06 10.77
N ALA A 484 -23.89 -9.90 10.10
CA ALA A 484 -25.11 -9.14 9.85
C ALA A 484 -26.05 -9.90 8.91
N ILE A 485 -25.50 -10.54 7.87
CA ILE A 485 -26.27 -11.37 6.93
C ILE A 485 -26.85 -12.60 7.62
N ALA A 486 -26.10 -13.21 8.53
CA ALA A 486 -26.59 -14.31 9.35
C ALA A 486 -27.73 -13.87 10.29
N ALA A 487 -27.57 -12.69 10.91
CA ALA A 487 -28.58 -12.11 11.79
C ALA A 487 -29.88 -11.76 11.06
N GLU A 488 -29.80 -11.22 9.84
CA GLU A 488 -30.97 -10.91 8.99
C GLU A 488 -31.85 -12.14 8.74
N LEU A 489 -31.24 -13.33 8.68
CA LEU A 489 -31.94 -14.61 8.48
C LEU A 489 -32.18 -15.41 9.77
N GLY A 490 -31.76 -14.89 10.92
CA GLY A 490 -31.85 -15.61 12.20
C GLY A 490 -31.02 -16.91 12.24
N VAL A 491 -29.95 -17.01 11.44
CA VAL A 491 -29.07 -18.19 11.39
C VAL A 491 -27.74 -17.94 12.09
N ALA A 492 -27.06 -19.01 12.51
CA ALA A 492 -25.72 -18.90 13.07
C ALA A 492 -24.72 -18.41 12.00
N GLN A 493 -23.81 -17.50 12.37
CA GLN A 493 -22.76 -16.97 11.47
C GLN A 493 -21.92 -18.08 10.82
N ALA A 494 -21.70 -19.19 11.53
CA ALA A 494 -21.01 -20.37 10.99
C ALA A 494 -21.67 -20.93 9.72
N THR A 495 -22.99 -20.79 9.58
CA THR A 495 -23.74 -21.20 8.38
C THR A 495 -23.27 -20.46 7.14
N VAL A 496 -22.95 -19.16 7.26
CA VAL A 496 -22.48 -18.33 6.15
C VAL A 496 -21.08 -18.77 5.72
N HIS A 497 -20.21 -19.02 6.69
CA HIS A 497 -18.86 -19.53 6.44
C HIS A 497 -18.87 -20.95 5.85
N TYR A 498 -19.78 -21.80 6.30
CA TYR A 498 -19.96 -23.15 5.74
C TYR A 498 -20.47 -23.11 4.29
N THR A 499 -21.36 -22.16 3.97
CA THR A 499 -22.00 -22.10 2.64
C THR A 499 -21.12 -21.45 1.57
N PHE A 500 -20.33 -20.42 1.91
CA PHE A 500 -19.51 -19.68 0.95
C PHE A 500 -18.01 -19.83 1.16
N GLY A 501 -17.54 -20.39 2.28
CA GLY A 501 -16.12 -20.46 2.61
C GLY A 501 -15.57 -19.09 3.03
N THR A 502 -15.46 -18.16 2.07
CA THR A 502 -14.94 -16.80 2.31
C THR A 502 -15.96 -15.70 2.03
N LYS A 503 -15.70 -14.51 2.57
CA LYS A 503 -16.48 -13.30 2.29
C LYS A 503 -16.42 -12.90 0.80
N ALA A 504 -15.29 -13.16 0.13
CA ALA A 504 -15.13 -12.88 -1.29
C ALA A 504 -16.01 -13.79 -2.16
N ASP A 505 -16.18 -15.06 -1.77
CA ASP A 505 -17.05 -16.01 -2.48
C ASP A 505 -18.53 -15.66 -2.33
N LEU A 506 -18.93 -15.15 -1.16
CA LEU A 506 -20.26 -14.59 -0.95
C LEU A 506 -20.49 -13.34 -1.84
N TYR A 507 -19.53 -12.42 -1.87
CA TYR A 507 -19.64 -11.21 -2.69
C TYR A 507 -19.66 -11.52 -4.18
N ARG A 508 -18.90 -12.54 -4.62
CA ARG A 508 -18.98 -13.09 -5.98
C ARG A 508 -20.39 -13.61 -6.26
N ALA A 509 -20.95 -14.43 -5.37
CA ALA A 509 -22.30 -14.97 -5.56
C ALA A 509 -23.39 -13.88 -5.56
N VAL A 510 -23.20 -12.80 -4.82
CA VAL A 510 -24.06 -11.61 -4.85
C VAL A 510 -23.95 -10.88 -6.20
N LEU A 511 -22.74 -10.64 -6.68
CA LEU A 511 -22.50 -10.04 -8.00
C LEU A 511 -23.10 -10.88 -9.13
N GLU A 512 -22.85 -12.19 -9.13
CA GLU A 512 -23.43 -13.14 -10.09
C GLU A 512 -24.96 -13.05 -10.07
N ARG A 513 -25.57 -13.08 -8.88
CA ARG A 513 -27.03 -13.02 -8.77
C ARG A 513 -27.62 -11.70 -9.26
N LEU A 514 -27.02 -10.57 -8.90
CA LEU A 514 -27.45 -9.26 -9.39
C LEU A 514 -27.35 -9.17 -10.92
N THR A 515 -26.32 -9.79 -11.49
CA THR A 515 -26.09 -9.83 -12.94
C THR A 515 -27.16 -10.69 -13.63
N ASP A 516 -27.38 -11.91 -13.14
CA ASP A 516 -28.39 -12.82 -13.69
C ASP A 516 -29.79 -12.18 -13.67
N ASP A 517 -30.14 -11.50 -12.57
CA ASP A 517 -31.44 -10.82 -12.43
C ASP A 517 -31.57 -9.65 -13.43
N LEU A 518 -30.49 -8.91 -13.71
CA LEU A 518 -30.47 -7.83 -14.71
C LEU A 518 -30.56 -8.38 -16.14
N THR A 519 -29.73 -9.36 -16.47
CA THR A 519 -29.71 -9.99 -17.80
C THR A 519 -31.05 -10.63 -18.15
N ALA A 520 -31.64 -11.39 -17.23
CA ALA A 520 -32.94 -12.04 -17.45
C ALA A 520 -34.10 -11.04 -17.62
N ARG A 521 -33.98 -9.80 -17.12
CA ARG A 521 -34.96 -8.74 -17.37
C ARG A 521 -34.82 -8.16 -18.78
N VAL A 522 -33.58 -7.91 -19.20
CA VAL A 522 -33.28 -7.39 -20.54
C VAL A 522 -33.70 -8.38 -21.61
N GLU A 523 -33.38 -9.67 -21.45
CA GLU A 523 -33.76 -10.72 -22.41
C GLU A 523 -35.28 -10.80 -22.60
N ARG A 524 -36.07 -10.77 -21.51
CA ARG A 524 -37.55 -10.80 -21.56
C ARG A 524 -38.18 -9.56 -22.20
N ALA A 525 -37.46 -8.45 -22.27
CA ALA A 525 -37.95 -7.21 -22.85
C ALA A 525 -37.64 -7.11 -24.35
N THR A 526 -36.92 -8.08 -24.93
CA THR A 526 -36.60 -8.10 -26.35
C THR A 526 -37.85 -8.44 -27.16
N PRO A 527 -38.31 -7.56 -28.07
CA PRO A 527 -39.45 -7.87 -28.93
C PRO A 527 -39.09 -9.02 -29.89
N GLU A 528 -40.05 -9.92 -30.14
CA GLU A 528 -39.86 -11.05 -31.06
C GLU A 528 -40.02 -10.65 -32.55
N ASP A 529 -40.90 -9.67 -32.83
CA ASP A 529 -41.29 -9.26 -34.19
C ASP A 529 -40.84 -7.84 -34.60
N ALA A 530 -39.81 -7.28 -33.96
CA ALA A 530 -39.33 -5.93 -34.24
C ALA A 530 -38.11 -5.89 -35.18
N GLY A 531 -37.98 -4.80 -35.95
CA GLY A 531 -36.78 -4.53 -36.74
C GLY A 531 -35.53 -4.31 -35.87
N PHE A 532 -34.34 -4.30 -36.49
CA PHE A 532 -33.07 -4.14 -35.75
C PHE A 532 -33.03 -2.85 -34.92
N GLU A 533 -33.34 -1.70 -35.54
CA GLU A 533 -33.30 -0.40 -34.86
C GLU A 533 -34.28 -0.33 -33.67
N GLU A 534 -35.49 -0.85 -33.87
CA GLU A 534 -36.54 -0.91 -32.84
C GLU A 534 -36.15 -1.86 -31.70
N THR A 535 -35.50 -2.99 -32.02
CA THR A 535 -34.99 -3.93 -31.02
C THR A 535 -33.91 -3.28 -30.15
N ILE A 536 -32.95 -2.56 -30.74
CA ILE A 536 -31.89 -1.86 -29.98
C ILE A 536 -32.49 -0.75 -29.10
N ALA A 537 -33.47 0.01 -29.61
CA ALA A 537 -34.17 1.03 -28.83
C ALA A 537 -34.96 0.42 -27.67
N ALA A 538 -35.67 -0.69 -27.91
CA ALA A 538 -36.43 -1.41 -26.88
C ALA A 538 -35.52 -1.96 -25.78
N LEU A 539 -34.38 -2.57 -26.14
CA LEU A 539 -33.38 -3.07 -25.19
C LEU A 539 -32.81 -1.94 -24.31
N ALA A 540 -32.47 -0.80 -24.93
CA ALA A 540 -31.96 0.37 -24.21
C ALA A 540 -33.00 0.96 -23.25
N HIS A 541 -34.26 1.09 -23.70
CA HIS A 541 -35.36 1.57 -22.86
C HIS A 541 -35.68 0.62 -21.71
N ALA A 542 -35.72 -0.69 -21.95
CA ALA A 542 -35.96 -1.69 -20.90
C ALA A 542 -34.84 -1.70 -19.85
N SER A 543 -33.59 -1.59 -20.30
CA SER A 543 -32.43 -1.46 -19.41
C SER A 543 -32.51 -0.19 -18.58
N TRP A 544 -32.81 0.96 -19.20
CA TRP A 544 -32.92 2.24 -18.50
C TRP A 544 -34.10 2.29 -17.52
N ARG A 545 -35.22 1.68 -17.88
CA ARG A 545 -36.38 1.52 -16.99
C ARG A 545 -35.99 0.77 -15.72
N THR A 546 -35.18 -0.27 -15.83
CA THR A 546 -34.69 -1.03 -14.67
C THR A 546 -33.82 -0.16 -13.75
N VAL A 547 -32.98 0.71 -14.32
CA VAL A 547 -32.17 1.70 -13.57
C VAL A 547 -33.07 2.70 -12.82
N ARG A 548 -34.18 3.13 -13.44
CA ARG A 548 -35.14 4.07 -12.82
C ARG A 548 -35.95 3.43 -11.69
N GLU A 549 -36.38 2.18 -11.88
CA GLU A 549 -37.22 1.46 -10.91
C GLU A 549 -36.42 0.96 -9.70
N GLU A 550 -35.15 0.57 -9.88
CA GLU A 550 -34.31 -0.01 -8.81
C GLU A 550 -32.93 0.70 -8.66
N PRO A 551 -32.90 2.02 -8.40
CA PRO A 551 -31.66 2.79 -8.36
C PRO A 551 -30.70 2.32 -7.26
N THR A 552 -31.23 1.80 -6.15
CA THR A 552 -30.43 1.28 -5.04
C THR A 552 -29.69 0.00 -5.39
N ARG A 553 -30.23 -0.85 -6.28
CA ARG A 553 -29.53 -2.05 -6.78
C ARG A 553 -28.40 -1.69 -7.73
N TYR A 554 -28.58 -0.70 -8.60
CA TYR A 554 -27.48 -0.20 -9.45
C TYR A 554 -26.40 0.54 -8.65
N ARG A 555 -26.80 1.24 -7.58
CA ARG A 555 -25.84 1.78 -6.61
C ARG A 555 -25.06 0.66 -5.93
N LEU A 556 -25.72 -0.41 -5.48
CA LEU A 556 -25.06 -1.58 -4.90
C LEU A 556 -24.06 -2.21 -5.88
N LEU A 557 -24.48 -2.42 -7.14
CA LEU A 557 -23.61 -2.92 -8.20
C LEU A 557 -22.38 -2.03 -8.37
N THR A 558 -22.57 -0.70 -8.45
CA THR A 558 -21.48 0.30 -8.54
C THR A 558 -20.55 0.28 -7.32
N GLU A 559 -21.09 0.14 -6.11
CA GLU A 559 -20.28 0.03 -4.89
C GLU A 559 -19.45 -1.27 -4.88
N LEU A 560 -20.06 -2.39 -5.29
CA LEU A 560 -19.37 -3.68 -5.43
C LEU A 560 -18.30 -3.62 -6.53
N SER A 561 -18.55 -2.91 -7.63
CA SER A 561 -17.57 -2.62 -8.69
C SER A 561 -16.32 -1.94 -8.12
N MET A 562 -16.53 -0.85 -7.40
CA MET A 562 -15.45 -0.05 -6.84
C MET A 562 -14.71 -0.81 -5.73
N LEU A 563 -15.42 -1.64 -4.97
CA LEU A 563 -14.84 -2.55 -4.00
C LEU A 563 -13.99 -3.63 -4.68
N ALA A 564 -14.46 -4.20 -5.81
CA ALA A 564 -13.76 -5.25 -6.52
C ALA A 564 -12.41 -4.77 -7.06
N LEU A 565 -12.34 -3.52 -7.53
CA LEU A 565 -11.09 -2.87 -7.94
C LEU A 565 -10.06 -2.72 -6.81
N ARG A 566 -10.51 -2.80 -5.55
CA ARG A 566 -9.67 -2.61 -4.35
C ARG A 566 -9.44 -3.92 -3.58
N THR A 567 -10.16 -4.99 -3.92
CA THR A 567 -10.18 -6.25 -3.17
C THR A 567 -9.58 -7.39 -4.01
N PRO A 568 -8.35 -7.84 -3.71
CA PRO A 568 -7.74 -8.99 -4.38
C PRO A 568 -8.62 -10.24 -4.23
N GLY A 569 -8.92 -10.93 -5.34
CA GLY A 569 -9.82 -12.10 -5.40
C GLY A 569 -11.27 -11.79 -5.81
N LEU A 570 -11.69 -10.52 -5.72
CA LEU A 570 -12.97 -10.04 -6.26
C LEU A 570 -12.83 -9.45 -7.67
N SER A 571 -11.62 -9.03 -8.08
CA SER A 571 -11.32 -8.51 -9.42
C SER A 571 -11.62 -9.53 -10.53
N GLU A 572 -11.30 -10.82 -10.35
CA GLU A 572 -11.60 -11.85 -11.36
C GLU A 572 -13.11 -12.09 -11.50
N ALA A 573 -13.86 -12.03 -10.39
CA ALA A 573 -15.32 -12.12 -10.40
C ALA A 573 -15.94 -10.91 -11.14
N TYR A 574 -15.39 -9.72 -10.90
CA TYR A 574 -15.84 -8.50 -11.53
C TYR A 574 -15.44 -8.40 -13.02
N GLU A 575 -14.26 -8.88 -13.40
CA GLU A 575 -13.87 -9.05 -14.80
C GLU A 575 -14.76 -10.08 -15.50
N GLY A 576 -15.11 -11.17 -14.81
CA GLY A 576 -16.09 -12.15 -15.28
C GLY A 576 -17.47 -11.53 -15.50
N TYR A 577 -17.92 -10.67 -14.58
CA TYR A 577 -19.15 -9.88 -14.73
C TYR A 577 -19.12 -8.99 -15.98
N TYR A 578 -18.09 -8.12 -16.13
CA TYR A 578 -18.00 -7.22 -17.29
C TYR A 578 -17.93 -7.98 -18.61
N ARG A 579 -17.23 -9.12 -18.63
CA ARG A 579 -17.15 -9.98 -19.80
C ARG A 579 -18.50 -10.62 -20.11
N GLY A 580 -19.18 -11.18 -19.11
CA GLY A 580 -20.48 -11.83 -19.28
C GLY A 580 -21.56 -10.88 -19.75
N VAL A 581 -21.66 -9.67 -19.18
CA VAL A 581 -22.59 -8.64 -19.65
C VAL A 581 -22.27 -8.25 -21.10
N GLY A 582 -21.00 -8.06 -21.43
CA GLY A 582 -20.56 -7.79 -22.81
C GLY A 582 -20.93 -8.90 -23.80
N GLU A 583 -20.73 -10.17 -23.42
CA GLU A 583 -21.07 -11.33 -24.24
C GLU A 583 -22.58 -11.46 -24.47
N VAL A 584 -23.40 -11.25 -23.44
CA VAL A 584 -24.86 -11.29 -23.60
C VAL A 584 -25.37 -10.13 -24.44
N THR A 585 -24.87 -8.91 -24.22
CA THR A 585 -25.25 -7.77 -25.06
C THR A 585 -24.82 -7.99 -26.52
N ALA A 586 -23.62 -8.51 -26.78
CA ALA A 586 -23.16 -8.83 -28.14
C ALA A 586 -24.02 -9.91 -28.78
N ARG A 587 -24.40 -10.96 -28.04
CA ARG A 587 -25.33 -12.00 -28.49
C ARG A 587 -26.68 -11.40 -28.89
N LEU A 588 -27.30 -10.58 -28.02
CA LEU A 588 -28.59 -9.94 -28.30
C LEU A 588 -28.54 -9.03 -29.53
N VAL A 589 -27.44 -8.27 -29.70
CA VAL A 589 -27.22 -7.46 -30.91
C VAL A 589 -27.10 -8.33 -32.16
N SER A 590 -26.34 -9.43 -32.09
CA SER A 590 -26.16 -10.35 -33.21
C SER A 590 -27.45 -11.08 -33.59
N GLU A 591 -28.23 -11.52 -32.60
CA GLU A 591 -29.52 -12.18 -32.80
C GLU A 591 -30.56 -11.20 -33.39
N ALA A 592 -30.61 -9.97 -32.88
CA ALA A 592 -31.46 -8.92 -33.45
C ALA A 592 -31.10 -8.64 -34.91
N ALA A 593 -29.81 -8.56 -35.24
CA ALA A 593 -29.34 -8.32 -36.60
C ALA A 593 -29.70 -9.50 -37.53
N ALA A 594 -29.47 -10.74 -37.07
CA ALA A 594 -29.79 -11.94 -37.83
C ALA A 594 -31.30 -12.08 -38.10
N ARG A 595 -32.16 -11.84 -37.10
CA ARG A 595 -33.62 -11.88 -37.26
C ARG A 595 -34.14 -10.84 -38.24
N ALA A 596 -33.55 -9.64 -38.22
CA ALA A 596 -33.95 -8.53 -39.08
C ALA A 596 -33.26 -8.54 -40.46
N GLY A 597 -32.36 -9.49 -40.74
CA GLY A 597 -31.55 -9.49 -41.96
C GLY A 597 -30.63 -8.27 -42.08
N TYR A 598 -30.20 -7.70 -40.96
CA TYR A 598 -29.37 -6.49 -40.89
C TYR A 598 -27.88 -6.85 -40.86
N GLU A 599 -27.08 -6.29 -41.77
CA GLU A 599 -25.63 -6.50 -41.81
C GLU A 599 -24.90 -5.50 -40.91
N LEU A 600 -24.11 -6.00 -39.95
CA LEU A 600 -23.38 -5.16 -39.01
C LEU A 600 -22.05 -4.68 -39.61
N ALA A 601 -21.84 -3.37 -39.65
CA ALA A 601 -20.59 -2.75 -40.12
C ALA A 601 -19.40 -2.94 -39.17
N GLN A 602 -19.66 -3.34 -37.92
CA GLN A 602 -18.66 -3.63 -36.88
C GLN A 602 -19.02 -4.94 -36.18
N PRO A 603 -18.04 -5.65 -35.60
CA PRO A 603 -18.33 -6.82 -34.77
C PRO A 603 -19.33 -6.50 -33.66
N ALA A 604 -20.26 -7.41 -33.37
CA ALA A 604 -21.29 -7.22 -32.36
C ALA A 604 -20.69 -6.90 -30.98
N GLU A 605 -19.50 -7.43 -30.67
CA GLU A 605 -18.75 -7.14 -29.45
C GLU A 605 -18.28 -5.68 -29.37
N THR A 606 -17.92 -5.08 -30.50
CA THR A 606 -17.52 -3.66 -30.57
C THR A 606 -18.73 -2.76 -30.32
N ILE A 607 -19.87 -3.08 -30.95
CA ILE A 607 -21.13 -2.35 -30.78
C ILE A 607 -21.61 -2.47 -29.32
N ALA A 608 -21.60 -3.68 -28.75
CA ALA A 608 -21.98 -3.94 -27.37
C ALA A 608 -21.10 -3.16 -26.37
N ARG A 609 -19.77 -3.16 -26.56
CA ARG A 609 -18.86 -2.38 -25.70
C ARG A 609 -19.12 -0.88 -25.78
N PHE A 610 -19.38 -0.35 -26.98
CA PHE A 610 -19.71 1.06 -27.14
C PHE A 610 -21.01 1.43 -26.40
N PHE A 611 -22.06 0.63 -26.59
CA PHE A 611 -23.33 0.81 -25.91
C PHE A 611 -23.16 0.76 -24.39
N LEU A 612 -22.51 -0.28 -23.86
CA LEU A 612 -22.31 -0.45 -22.42
C LEU A 612 -21.47 0.69 -21.81
N ALA A 613 -20.43 1.16 -22.49
CA ALA A 613 -19.63 2.29 -22.01
C ALA A 613 -20.45 3.58 -21.89
N GLY A 614 -21.31 3.86 -22.86
CA GLY A 614 -22.24 4.99 -22.79
C GLY A 614 -23.31 4.79 -21.70
N PHE A 615 -23.86 3.58 -21.59
CA PHE A 615 -24.89 3.24 -20.60
C PHE A 615 -24.39 3.34 -19.16
N ASP A 616 -23.18 2.82 -18.89
CA ASP A 616 -22.48 2.96 -17.61
C ASP A 616 -22.26 4.45 -17.27
N GLY A 617 -21.87 5.25 -18.26
CA GLY A 617 -21.69 6.69 -18.12
C GLY A 617 -22.97 7.42 -17.72
N LEU A 618 -24.09 7.13 -18.39
CA LEU A 618 -25.40 7.70 -18.06
C LEU A 618 -25.88 7.26 -16.67
N THR A 619 -25.69 5.98 -16.34
CA THR A 619 -26.06 5.42 -15.03
C THR A 619 -25.30 6.12 -13.91
N LEU A 620 -23.99 6.34 -14.07
CA LEU A 620 -23.19 7.09 -13.10
C LEU A 620 -23.69 8.53 -12.93
N GLN A 621 -23.96 9.24 -14.03
CA GLN A 621 -24.47 10.62 -13.96
C GLN A 621 -25.77 10.71 -13.17
N ARG A 622 -26.73 9.80 -13.42
CA ARG A 622 -27.99 9.72 -12.65
C ARG A 622 -27.75 9.49 -11.16
N LEU A 623 -26.80 8.61 -10.80
CA LEU A 623 -26.48 8.36 -9.39
C LEU A 623 -25.88 9.59 -8.68
N TYR A 624 -25.22 10.49 -9.40
CA TYR A 624 -24.64 11.72 -8.85
C TYR A 624 -25.58 12.92 -8.87
N ALA A 625 -26.34 13.09 -9.95
CA ALA A 625 -27.22 14.23 -10.20
C ALA A 625 -28.38 13.79 -11.11
N PRO A 626 -29.48 13.25 -10.55
CA PRO A 626 -30.61 12.78 -11.34
C PRO A 626 -31.31 13.95 -12.03
N ASP A 627 -31.51 13.84 -13.34
CA ASP A 627 -32.20 14.82 -14.19
C ASP A 627 -32.87 14.08 -15.36
N GLU A 628 -34.16 13.82 -15.24
CA GLU A 628 -34.91 12.99 -16.20
C GLU A 628 -34.82 13.51 -17.64
N PHE A 629 -34.77 14.84 -17.82
CA PHE A 629 -34.67 15.43 -19.15
C PHE A 629 -33.32 15.13 -19.81
N SER A 630 -32.21 15.39 -19.10
CA SER A 630 -30.87 15.11 -19.61
C SER A 630 -30.62 13.60 -19.81
N GLU A 631 -31.22 12.77 -18.95
CA GLU A 631 -31.16 11.31 -19.05
C GLU A 631 -31.83 10.78 -20.32
N ASP A 632 -33.07 11.21 -20.60
CA ASP A 632 -33.81 10.79 -21.80
C ASP A 632 -33.15 11.31 -23.10
N VAL A 633 -32.56 12.50 -23.06
CA VAL A 633 -31.73 13.01 -24.17
C VAL A 633 -30.48 12.15 -24.34
N GLY A 634 -29.75 11.87 -23.25
CA GLY A 634 -28.54 11.07 -23.26
C GLY A 634 -28.76 9.64 -23.78
N LEU A 635 -29.85 8.99 -23.36
CA LEU A 635 -30.21 7.65 -23.83
C LEU A 635 -30.53 7.63 -25.33
N ARG A 636 -31.31 8.61 -25.83
CA ARG A 636 -31.61 8.73 -27.27
C ARG A 636 -30.36 8.96 -28.10
N VAL A 637 -29.45 9.81 -27.63
CA VAL A 637 -28.16 10.04 -28.30
C VAL A 637 -27.32 8.76 -28.32
N LEU A 638 -27.27 8.01 -27.20
CA LEU A 638 -26.55 6.75 -27.12
C LEU A 638 -27.10 5.70 -28.10
N VAL A 639 -28.42 5.53 -28.15
CA VAL A 639 -29.08 4.61 -29.09
C VAL A 639 -28.77 5.03 -30.53
N SER A 640 -28.91 6.32 -30.85
CA SER A 640 -28.64 6.84 -32.19
C SER A 640 -27.18 6.64 -32.62
N ALA A 641 -26.22 6.87 -31.71
CA ALA A 641 -24.80 6.62 -31.95
C ALA A 641 -24.48 5.12 -32.10
N THR A 642 -25.15 4.27 -31.32
CA THR A 642 -25.01 2.81 -31.41
C THR A 642 -25.52 2.29 -32.76
N LEU A 643 -26.66 2.79 -33.23
CA LEU A 643 -27.20 2.48 -34.56
C LEU A 643 -26.33 3.04 -35.69
N ALA A 644 -25.76 4.22 -35.51
CA ALA A 644 -24.82 4.80 -36.47
C ALA A 644 -23.53 3.95 -36.57
N LEU A 645 -23.00 3.46 -35.45
CA LEU A 645 -21.85 2.56 -35.42
C LEU A 645 -22.18 1.20 -36.06
N ALA A 646 -23.35 0.63 -35.74
CA ALA A 646 -23.80 -0.64 -36.29
C ALA A 646 -24.02 -0.58 -37.82
N GLY A 647 -24.52 0.55 -38.33
CA GLY A 647 -24.75 0.78 -39.76
C GLY A 647 -23.59 1.45 -40.51
N GLY A 648 -22.40 1.60 -39.89
CA GLY A 648 -21.21 2.14 -40.56
C GLY A 648 -21.22 3.66 -40.80
N ARG A 649 -22.20 4.39 -40.25
CA ARG A 649 -22.26 5.87 -40.29
C ARG A 649 -21.31 6.55 -39.31
N LEU A 650 -20.76 5.78 -38.37
CA LEU A 650 -19.79 6.25 -37.37
C LEU A 650 -18.57 5.32 -37.42
N GLU A 651 -17.51 5.77 -38.08
CA GLU A 651 -16.26 5.00 -38.15
C GLU A 651 -15.34 5.31 -36.96
N PRO A 652 -14.74 4.28 -36.33
CA PRO A 652 -13.73 4.50 -35.30
C PRO A 652 -12.53 5.26 -35.88
N ALA A 653 -12.22 6.42 -35.32
CA ALA A 653 -11.05 7.19 -35.74
C ALA A 653 -9.76 6.40 -35.48
N GLU A 654 -8.85 6.40 -36.45
CA GLU A 654 -7.49 5.88 -36.24
C GLU A 654 -6.77 6.73 -35.19
N MET A 655 -6.60 6.16 -34.01
CA MET A 655 -5.77 6.78 -32.98
C MET A 655 -4.30 6.67 -33.41
N PRO A 656 -3.49 7.75 -33.31
CA PRO A 656 -2.08 7.68 -33.62
C PRO A 656 -1.40 6.68 -32.68
N THR A 657 -1.25 5.44 -33.15
CA THR A 657 -0.55 4.40 -32.41
C THR A 657 0.92 4.80 -32.38
N GLY A 658 1.44 5.19 -31.22
CA GLY A 658 2.87 5.33 -31.03
C GLY A 658 3.56 4.05 -31.52
N ARG A 659 4.50 4.18 -32.46
CA ARG A 659 5.26 3.10 -33.11
C ARG A 659 5.43 1.91 -32.17
N ARG A 660 4.74 0.80 -32.46
CA ARG A 660 5.18 -0.53 -32.01
C ARG A 660 6.54 -0.75 -32.68
N VAL A 661 7.62 -0.61 -31.93
CA VAL A 661 8.93 -1.07 -32.39
C VAL A 661 8.89 -2.59 -32.29
N ALA A 662 8.78 -3.25 -33.43
CA ALA A 662 9.10 -4.65 -33.56
C ALA A 662 10.59 -4.85 -33.23
N GLY A 663 10.89 -5.82 -32.37
CA GLY A 663 12.23 -6.15 -31.88
C GLY A 663 12.15 -6.97 -30.61
#